data_AF-A0A9E3TAY7-F1
#
_entry.id   AF-A0A9E3TAY7-F1
#
_cell.length_a   1.000
_cell.length_b   1.000
_cell.length_c   1.000
_cell.angle_alpha   90.00
_cell.angle_beta   90.00
_cell.angle_gamma   90.00
#
_symmetry.space_group_name_H-M   'P 1'
#
loop_
_entity.id
_entity.type
_entity.pdbx_description
1 polymer ?
#
loop_
_entity_poly.entity_id
_entity_poly.type
_entity_poly.pdbx_seq_one_letter_code
_entity_poly.pdbx_strand_id
1 'polypeptide(L)'
;MKAFFGTFLVGAVVLSAGVAAAVELPAAEANLPEVLQGYRAIAPAPEGVAVRVRAGRIGHMEIHLDEGAVYPLKGAGGDVLGFYFDGHGHYAYKPEAPLDQQTFETNLSRYAPTLRPANHEVGDLFERLVVFFAAPTLPELWETGTGTAKPIEPASRAAFDRIWKRVTEGSYLEFDHLACEARMNGGKLQYVYAEIEGEKETLGYTLDRMRGFDETLTTFAKYQGTDVRFTRTLSRLAISREGEGSFVWTLKDAHLDVATDDNRKGTIDSELTFEAVRGNLRVGPLSLVNGRDPYSYNWASEKNRLRVLKVVDASGADVPFSHRYDELLVQLPHPLAKGERIVLRFSTEGAIFTGFGGETIDNYFDLFGASWFPRPFGWDQGLYTFTLKVKTRKPYYPLASGTTTAFREDGDHYALESSSTVPVEQPAVFAGKYKNHEEKADGLTIRLHSYAMANKYVVEVLPGLARELIRYYRDHLGPYPFDELDVVEVPEYWFGMAPSGMILLPTQAYKPRQDWLAAYLTRGAPRVVAHEIAHQWFGHKLVPASLEENWLSESFAEYLAGLAMGAGETDERRVVGFKTMFAEWRMYTARDCPDLPLKAANSMGGPDGDRDRWCLLYNRGPLVLHMLRTMVGEEKFFAILRRYLEKANFGPATTEDLKAVASEVLKVDLGWFFDEWYGEGGIPTIHVEQKVEPGAGGGFVFSGRLEQPEGPAFKRIFVPFVLDYPGGTREAKVVFQDKPVKEFRYELREKPRKVTVDPSENNLAVYR
;
A
#
# COMPACT_ATOMS: atom_id res chain seq x y z
N MET A 1 49.95 9.16 -25.77
CA MET A 1 49.93 9.58 -24.35
C MET A 1 48.83 8.77 -23.69
N LYS A 2 48.97 7.50 -23.28
CA LYS A 2 49.92 6.82 -22.37
C LYS A 2 49.98 7.45 -20.97
N ALA A 3 49.42 6.68 -20.02
CA ALA A 3 49.51 6.75 -18.55
C ALA A 3 48.70 7.84 -17.84
N PHE A 4 47.51 7.49 -17.31
CA PHE A 4 46.96 7.93 -16.01
C PHE A 4 45.58 7.26 -15.73
N PHE A 5 45.52 5.92 -15.72
CA PHE A 5 44.42 5.18 -15.09
C PHE A 5 45.03 3.95 -14.45
N GLY A 6 45.62 4.16 -13.29
CA GLY A 6 46.19 3.12 -12.43
C GLY A 6 45.74 3.41 -11.01
N THR A 7 44.93 2.50 -10.47
CA THR A 7 44.94 2.11 -9.06
C THR A 7 44.76 3.27 -8.06
N PHE A 8 43.51 3.70 -7.84
CA PHE A 8 43.14 4.23 -6.52
C PHE A 8 42.82 3.05 -5.59
N LEU A 9 43.89 2.39 -5.16
CA LEU A 9 43.94 1.66 -3.90
C LEU A 9 44.83 2.51 -2.99
N VAL A 10 44.27 3.58 -2.44
CA VAL A 10 44.88 4.31 -1.33
C VAL A 10 44.04 3.95 -0.13
N GLY A 11 44.69 3.33 0.87
CA GLY A 11 44.07 2.95 2.12
C GLY A 11 43.40 4.15 2.77
N ALA A 12 42.08 4.23 2.64
CA ALA A 12 41.27 4.86 3.64
C ALA A 12 41.39 3.97 4.88
N VAL A 13 41.99 4.52 5.93
CA VAL A 13 41.69 4.07 7.28
C VAL A 13 40.16 4.05 7.34
N VAL A 14 39.57 2.86 7.40
CA VAL A 14 38.16 2.70 7.76
C VAL A 14 38.07 3.13 9.23
N LEU A 15 38.02 4.44 9.45
CA LEU A 15 37.28 4.97 10.57
C LEU A 15 35.85 4.55 10.27
N SER A 16 35.37 3.57 11.04
CA SER A 16 33.97 3.19 11.07
C SER A 16 33.17 4.40 11.54
N ALA A 17 32.88 5.32 10.61
CA ALA A 17 31.82 6.29 10.78
C ALA A 17 30.53 5.45 10.83
N GLY A 18 29.99 5.33 12.04
CA GLY A 18 28.77 4.55 12.28
C GLY A 18 27.66 5.02 11.36
N VAL A 19 26.77 4.09 10.97
CA VAL A 19 25.45 4.44 10.44
C VAL A 19 24.86 5.52 11.33
N ALA A 20 24.28 6.59 10.77
CA ALA A 20 23.52 7.56 11.55
C ALA A 20 22.50 6.81 12.43
N ALA A 21 22.87 6.61 13.69
CA ALA A 21 22.05 5.90 14.65
C ALA A 21 20.92 6.84 15.04
N ALA A 22 19.75 6.26 15.35
CA ALA A 22 18.64 7.02 15.88
C ALA A 22 19.13 7.85 17.08
N VAL A 23 19.10 9.17 16.93
CA VAL A 23 19.54 10.09 17.98
C VAL A 23 18.45 10.13 19.03
N GLU A 24 18.81 9.93 20.29
CA GLU A 24 17.89 10.12 21.40
C GLU A 24 17.61 11.61 21.59
N LEU A 25 16.35 12.01 21.44
CA LEU A 25 15.93 13.39 21.57
C LEU A 25 15.29 13.66 22.93
N PRO A 26 15.77 14.66 23.69
CA PRO A 26 15.01 15.15 24.82
C PRO A 26 13.74 15.81 24.27
N ALA A 27 12.59 15.47 24.87
CA ALA A 27 11.34 16.13 24.54
C ALA A 27 11.45 17.64 24.80
N ALA A 28 11.11 18.47 23.81
CA ALA A 28 11.05 19.91 24.01
C ALA A 28 9.92 20.28 25.00
N GLU A 29 10.22 21.17 25.96
CA GLU A 29 9.20 21.77 26.84
C GLU A 29 8.40 22.90 26.15
N ALA A 30 8.79 23.29 24.93
CA ALA A 30 8.19 24.37 24.15
C ALA A 30 6.78 24.01 23.63
N ASN A 31 5.95 25.02 23.42
CA ASN A 31 4.63 24.83 22.81
C ASN A 31 4.74 24.56 21.30
N LEU A 32 3.74 23.89 20.74
CA LEU A 32 3.70 23.47 19.33
C LEU A 32 3.94 24.62 18.32
N PRO A 33 3.30 25.80 18.45
CA PRO A 33 3.56 26.92 17.54
C PRO A 33 5.03 27.37 17.48
N GLU A 34 5.71 27.45 18.61
CA GLU A 34 7.13 27.86 18.67
C GLU A 34 8.05 26.86 17.98
N VAL A 35 7.84 25.56 18.22
CA VAL A 35 8.64 24.50 17.60
C VAL A 35 8.45 24.49 16.09
N LEU A 36 7.19 24.58 15.62
CA LEU A 36 6.89 24.68 14.19
C LEU A 36 7.50 25.91 13.54
N GLN A 37 7.48 27.07 14.21
CA GLN A 37 8.11 28.29 13.70
C GLN A 37 9.63 28.11 13.53
N GLY A 38 10.27 27.34 14.42
CA GLY A 38 11.68 26.93 14.29
C GLY A 38 11.97 26.27 12.95
N TYR A 39 11.22 25.22 12.59
CA TYR A 39 11.41 24.47 11.34
C TYR A 39 10.96 25.25 10.09
N ARG A 40 9.91 26.09 10.20
CA ARG A 40 9.40 26.89 9.07
C ARG A 40 10.33 28.04 8.67
N ALA A 41 11.18 28.50 9.59
CA ALA A 41 12.08 29.63 9.39
C ALA A 41 13.51 29.20 9.00
N ILE A 42 13.71 27.96 8.58
CA ILE A 42 15.04 27.45 8.24
C ILE A 42 15.67 28.28 7.12
N ALA A 43 16.90 28.72 7.36
CA ALA A 43 17.74 29.37 6.37
C ALA A 43 19.22 29.02 6.58
N PRO A 44 20.05 29.01 5.52
CA PRO A 44 21.49 28.86 5.66
C PRO A 44 22.07 30.05 6.43
N ALA A 45 23.02 29.76 7.30
CA ALA A 45 23.84 30.78 7.94
C ALA A 45 24.51 31.66 6.86
N PRO A 46 24.67 32.97 7.11
CA PRO A 46 25.28 33.88 6.14
C PRO A 46 26.75 33.54 5.86
N GLU A 47 27.41 32.88 6.81
CA GLU A 47 28.78 32.41 6.72
C GLU A 47 28.83 30.90 6.93
N GLY A 48 29.49 30.21 6.01
CA GLY A 48 29.78 28.79 6.06
C GLY A 48 31.23 28.51 6.43
N VAL A 49 31.51 27.26 6.76
CA VAL A 49 32.85 26.82 7.11
C VAL A 49 33.46 26.09 5.93
N ALA A 50 34.68 26.44 5.55
CA ALA A 50 35.37 25.74 4.47
C ALA A 50 35.63 24.28 4.86
N VAL A 51 35.34 23.37 3.93
CA VAL A 51 35.50 21.93 4.12
C VAL A 51 36.44 21.37 3.06
N ARG A 52 37.29 20.44 3.49
CA ARG A 52 38.15 19.64 2.63
C ARG A 52 38.18 18.22 3.16
N VAL A 53 37.77 17.26 2.34
CA VAL A 53 37.72 15.81 2.62
C VAL A 53 36.99 15.51 3.93
N ARG A 54 35.66 15.49 3.86
CA ARG A 54 34.80 14.93 4.92
C ARG A 54 33.95 13.82 4.35
N ALA A 55 33.61 12.87 5.20
CA ALA A 55 32.70 11.79 4.85
C ALA A 55 31.76 11.52 6.01
N GLY A 56 30.54 11.12 5.69
CA GLY A 56 29.50 10.73 6.64
C GLY A 56 28.55 9.74 5.99
N ARG A 57 27.77 9.04 6.81
CA ARG A 57 26.85 8.01 6.34
C ARG A 57 25.46 8.21 6.92
N ILE A 58 24.45 8.18 6.06
CA ILE A 58 23.04 8.20 6.42
C ILE A 58 22.46 6.89 5.89
N GLY A 59 22.00 5.98 6.77
CA GLY A 59 21.54 4.65 6.32
C GLY A 59 22.57 3.94 5.40
N HIS A 60 22.14 3.58 4.19
CA HIS A 60 22.96 3.02 3.11
C HIS A 60 23.54 4.06 2.13
N MET A 61 23.38 5.36 2.41
CA MET A 61 23.98 6.47 1.65
C MET A 61 25.28 6.94 2.32
N GLU A 62 26.39 6.82 1.60
CA GLU A 62 27.65 7.48 1.92
C GLU A 62 27.75 8.83 1.20
N ILE A 63 28.17 9.86 1.91
CA ILE A 63 28.34 11.22 1.40
C ILE A 63 29.77 11.67 1.66
N HIS A 64 30.44 12.15 0.62
CA HIS A 64 31.78 12.70 0.66
C HIS A 64 31.76 14.18 0.22
N LEU A 65 32.26 15.06 1.09
CA LEU A 65 32.47 16.48 0.81
C LEU A 65 33.96 16.69 0.52
N ASP A 66 34.33 16.75 -0.76
CA ASP A 66 35.73 16.76 -1.18
C ASP A 66 36.36 18.14 -0.98
N GLU A 67 35.69 19.19 -1.48
CA GLU A 67 36.14 20.58 -1.34
C GLU A 67 34.98 21.57 -1.47
N GLY A 68 34.81 22.50 -0.53
CA GLY A 68 33.73 23.49 -0.62
C GLY A 68 33.52 24.31 0.64
N ALA A 69 32.25 24.64 0.91
CA ALA A 69 31.79 25.28 2.13
C ALA A 69 30.50 24.61 2.64
N VAL A 70 30.40 24.44 3.96
CA VAL A 70 29.18 23.97 4.63
C VAL A 70 28.56 25.11 5.42
N TYR A 71 27.29 25.38 5.16
CA TYR A 71 26.47 26.40 5.81
C TYR A 71 25.46 25.71 6.73
N PRO A 72 25.58 25.85 8.07
CA PRO A 72 24.57 25.35 8.99
C PRO A 72 23.20 25.96 8.67
N LEU A 73 22.17 25.14 8.57
CA LEU A 73 20.79 25.60 8.41
C LEU A 73 20.21 25.90 9.79
N LYS A 74 19.83 27.15 10.04
CA LYS A 74 19.34 27.60 11.35
C LYS A 74 17.85 27.89 11.32
N GLY A 75 17.12 27.43 12.34
CA GLY A 75 15.73 27.80 12.59
C GLY A 75 15.60 29.13 13.35
N ALA A 76 14.36 29.56 13.60
CA ALA A 76 14.07 30.82 14.33
C ALA A 76 14.69 30.88 15.74
N GLY A 77 14.78 29.74 16.43
CA GLY A 77 15.41 29.61 17.75
C GLY A 77 16.95 29.57 17.73
N GLY A 78 17.58 29.61 16.55
CA GLY A 78 19.03 29.49 16.39
C GLY A 78 19.56 28.05 16.38
N ASP A 79 18.70 27.07 16.63
CA ASP A 79 19.00 25.64 16.49
C ASP A 79 19.48 25.34 15.08
N VAL A 80 20.53 24.52 14.97
CA VAL A 80 20.93 23.94 13.69
C VAL A 80 19.96 22.81 13.38
N LEU A 81 19.33 22.83 12.21
CA LEU A 81 18.28 21.88 11.76
C LEU A 81 18.64 21.21 10.42
N GLY A 82 19.88 21.40 9.98
CA GLY A 82 20.42 20.86 8.75
C GLY A 82 21.74 21.51 8.37
N PHE A 83 22.23 21.19 7.19
CA PHE A 83 23.32 21.91 6.55
C PHE A 83 23.13 21.98 5.03
N TYR A 84 23.68 23.02 4.43
CA TYR A 84 23.79 23.19 2.99
C TYR A 84 25.27 23.18 2.60
N PHE A 85 25.64 22.33 1.65
CA PHE A 85 26.98 22.28 1.10
C PHE A 85 27.00 22.80 -0.33
N ASP A 86 28.02 23.60 -0.61
CA ASP A 86 28.32 24.19 -1.92
C ASP A 86 29.79 23.95 -2.25
N GLY A 87 30.05 23.14 -3.27
CA GLY A 87 31.38 22.69 -3.66
C GLY A 87 31.36 21.30 -4.28
N HIS A 88 32.51 20.66 -4.43
CA HIS A 88 32.62 19.34 -5.05
C HIS A 88 32.51 18.22 -4.01
N GLY A 89 31.68 17.24 -4.29
CA GLY A 89 31.53 16.02 -3.51
C GLY A 89 31.07 14.84 -4.34
N HIS A 90 30.92 13.69 -3.69
CA HIS A 90 30.38 12.48 -4.31
C HIS A 90 29.61 11.65 -3.31
N TYR A 91 28.70 10.81 -3.80
CA TYR A 91 27.95 9.87 -2.96
C TYR A 91 28.06 8.44 -3.47
N ALA A 92 27.78 7.49 -2.58
CA ALA A 92 27.58 6.09 -2.91
C ALA A 92 26.34 5.54 -2.17
N TYR A 93 25.49 4.80 -2.86
CA TYR A 93 24.32 4.14 -2.30
C TYR A 93 24.30 2.67 -2.68
N LYS A 94 24.09 1.80 -1.68
CA LYS A 94 24.09 0.35 -1.87
C LYS A 94 23.09 -0.37 -0.94
N PRO A 95 21.97 -0.91 -1.45
CA PRO A 95 21.11 -1.77 -0.65
C PRO A 95 21.81 -3.10 -0.32
N GLU A 96 21.60 -3.62 0.88
CA GLU A 96 22.27 -4.84 1.36
C GLU A 96 21.52 -6.13 1.02
N ALA A 97 20.19 -6.14 1.14
CA ALA A 97 19.42 -7.38 0.97
C ALA A 97 19.26 -7.76 -0.52
N PRO A 98 19.36 -9.05 -0.88
CA PRO A 98 19.26 -9.47 -2.29
C PRO A 98 17.97 -9.05 -3.00
N LEU A 99 16.82 -9.12 -2.32
CA LEU A 99 15.54 -8.70 -2.89
C LEU A 99 15.51 -7.18 -3.16
N ASP A 100 16.07 -6.42 -2.23
CA ASP A 100 16.13 -4.97 -2.35
C ASP A 100 17.09 -4.55 -3.46
N GLN A 101 18.21 -5.26 -3.62
CA GLN A 101 19.13 -5.10 -4.75
C GLN A 101 18.43 -5.37 -6.09
N GLN A 102 17.67 -6.46 -6.18
CA GLN A 102 16.93 -6.82 -7.40
C GLN A 102 15.88 -5.76 -7.77
N THR A 103 15.09 -5.33 -6.79
CA THR A 103 14.07 -4.28 -6.97
C THR A 103 14.71 -2.94 -7.32
N PHE A 104 15.81 -2.60 -6.64
CA PHE A 104 16.60 -1.39 -6.88
C PHE A 104 17.17 -1.34 -8.30
N GLU A 105 17.86 -2.40 -8.75
CA GLU A 105 18.44 -2.44 -10.10
C GLU A 105 17.36 -2.42 -11.19
N THR A 106 16.23 -3.09 -10.94
CA THR A 106 15.06 -3.05 -11.84
C THR A 106 14.56 -1.62 -11.98
N ASN A 107 14.32 -0.91 -10.87
CA ASN A 107 13.86 0.48 -10.88
C ASN A 107 14.90 1.44 -11.47
N LEU A 108 16.19 1.26 -11.15
CA LEU A 108 17.29 2.08 -11.66
C LEU A 108 17.38 2.01 -13.18
N SER A 109 17.29 0.81 -13.76
CA SER A 109 17.32 0.61 -15.21
C SER A 109 16.17 1.31 -15.94
N ARG A 110 15.04 1.50 -15.28
CA ARG A 110 13.83 2.13 -15.83
C ARG A 110 13.83 3.64 -15.65
N TYR A 111 14.26 4.13 -14.48
CA TYR A 111 13.96 5.50 -14.06
C TYR A 111 15.17 6.41 -13.99
N ALA A 112 16.37 5.86 -13.86
CA ALA A 112 17.63 6.59 -13.86
C ALA A 112 18.71 5.78 -14.62
N PRO A 113 18.53 5.49 -15.92
CA PRO A 113 19.44 4.64 -16.69
C PRO A 113 20.85 5.24 -16.89
N THR A 114 21.01 6.53 -16.60
CA THR A 114 22.27 7.28 -16.55
C THR A 114 23.15 6.84 -15.37
N LEU A 115 22.51 6.40 -14.28
CA LEU A 115 23.14 5.83 -13.12
C LEU A 115 23.34 4.32 -13.34
N ARG A 116 24.56 3.90 -13.68
CA ARG A 116 24.88 2.48 -13.88
C ARG A 116 25.39 1.85 -12.59
N PRO A 117 24.71 0.81 -12.06
CA PRO A 117 25.14 0.17 -10.83
C PRO A 117 26.40 -0.67 -11.12
N ALA A 118 27.32 -0.72 -10.14
CA ALA A 118 28.46 -1.61 -10.12
C ALA A 118 28.51 -2.31 -8.77
N ASN A 119 28.51 -3.64 -8.74
CA ASN A 119 28.42 -4.43 -7.49
C ASN A 119 27.23 -4.01 -6.59
N HIS A 120 26.06 -3.82 -7.20
CA HIS A 120 24.81 -3.35 -6.55
C HIS A 120 24.89 -1.95 -5.93
N GLU A 121 25.93 -1.18 -6.23
CA GLU A 121 26.15 0.17 -5.73
C GLU A 121 26.04 1.19 -6.86
N VAL A 122 25.50 2.37 -6.54
CA VAL A 122 25.44 3.52 -7.44
C VAL A 122 26.13 4.71 -6.80
N GLY A 123 26.80 5.54 -7.60
CA GLY A 123 27.39 6.78 -7.12
C GLY A 123 27.50 7.82 -8.22
N ASP A 124 27.57 9.08 -7.81
CA ASP A 124 27.74 10.22 -8.70
C ASP A 124 28.48 11.37 -8.01
N LEU A 125 29.05 12.26 -8.82
CA LEU A 125 29.56 13.54 -8.34
C LEU A 125 28.39 14.51 -8.12
N PHE A 126 28.54 15.45 -7.19
CA PHE A 126 27.59 16.53 -6.96
C PHE A 126 28.28 17.85 -6.66
N GLU A 127 27.59 18.95 -6.96
CA GLU A 127 28.05 20.31 -6.63
C GLU A 127 27.30 20.91 -5.43
N ARG A 128 26.11 20.39 -5.13
CA ARG A 128 25.27 20.88 -4.04
C ARG A 128 24.57 19.75 -3.32
N LEU A 129 24.51 19.90 -2.01
CA LEU A 129 23.82 18.99 -1.12
C LEU A 129 23.08 19.81 -0.08
N VAL A 130 21.80 19.52 0.13
CA VAL A 130 21.07 19.98 1.31
C VAL A 130 20.72 18.78 2.16
N VAL A 131 20.97 18.86 3.45
CA VAL A 131 20.52 17.87 4.44
C VAL A 131 19.68 18.58 5.49
N PHE A 132 18.47 18.10 5.72
CA PHE A 132 17.59 18.48 6.81
C PHE A 132 17.49 17.33 7.79
N PHE A 133 17.46 17.66 9.08
CA PHE A 133 17.27 16.68 10.13
C PHE A 133 16.26 17.17 11.16
N ALA A 134 15.53 16.24 11.78
CA ALA A 134 14.65 16.58 12.88
C ALA A 134 15.42 17.16 14.08
N ALA A 135 16.66 16.74 14.26
CA ALA A 135 17.57 17.23 15.28
C ALA A 135 19.03 17.03 14.87
N PRO A 136 19.97 17.84 15.43
CA PRO A 136 21.40 17.77 15.13
C PRO A 136 21.95 16.34 15.04
N THR A 137 22.41 15.96 13.84
CA THR A 137 23.05 14.68 13.54
C THR A 137 24.10 14.88 12.45
N LEU A 138 24.96 13.88 12.22
CA LEU A 138 26.09 13.93 11.27
C LEU A 138 27.09 15.06 11.58
N PRO A 139 27.49 15.27 12.85
CA PRO A 139 28.39 16.35 13.24
C PRO A 139 29.72 16.33 12.46
N GLU A 140 30.17 15.15 12.03
CA GLU A 140 31.35 14.96 11.20
C GLU A 140 31.28 15.75 9.88
N LEU A 141 30.08 15.98 9.34
CA LEU A 141 29.89 16.74 8.10
C LEU A 141 29.84 18.26 8.32
N TRP A 142 29.33 18.76 9.46
CA TRP A 142 29.01 20.20 9.62
C TRP A 142 29.56 20.92 10.86
N GLU A 143 29.85 20.27 11.99
CA GLU A 143 30.32 20.97 13.21
C GLU A 143 31.82 21.40 13.12
N THR A 144 32.60 20.55 12.48
CA THR A 144 34.08 20.44 12.44
C THR A 144 35.02 21.25 11.54
N GLY A 145 34.85 22.53 11.18
CA GLY A 145 35.75 23.10 10.15
C GLY A 145 36.90 23.97 10.68
N THR A 146 38.14 23.69 10.25
CA THR A 146 39.35 24.48 10.60
C THR A 146 39.64 25.61 9.59
N GLY A 147 38.67 25.98 8.76
CA GLY A 147 38.84 26.93 7.67
C GLY A 147 38.30 28.34 7.95
N THR A 148 38.71 29.31 7.14
CA THR A 148 38.16 30.67 7.15
C THR A 148 36.67 30.68 6.81
N ALA A 149 35.89 31.50 7.51
CA ALA A 149 34.48 31.75 7.20
C ALA A 149 34.32 32.19 5.73
N LYS A 150 33.39 31.57 5.01
CA LYS A 150 33.05 31.88 3.61
C LYS A 150 31.61 32.41 3.53
N PRO A 151 31.38 33.64 3.02
CA PRO A 151 30.02 34.14 2.79
C PRO A 151 29.29 33.29 1.75
N ILE A 152 27.99 33.08 1.93
CA ILE A 152 27.18 32.39 0.92
C ILE A 152 27.03 33.26 -0.34
N GLU A 153 27.41 32.72 -1.49
CA GLU A 153 27.26 33.44 -2.75
C GLU A 153 25.79 33.59 -3.15
N PRO A 154 25.39 34.68 -3.85
CA PRO A 154 24.01 34.86 -4.27
C PRO A 154 23.44 33.72 -5.11
N ALA A 155 24.26 33.09 -5.96
CA ALA A 155 23.83 31.97 -6.79
C ALA A 155 23.52 30.72 -5.94
N SER A 156 24.35 30.45 -4.94
CA SER A 156 24.20 29.35 -3.98
C SER A 156 23.01 29.58 -3.05
N ARG A 157 22.80 30.82 -2.60
CA ARG A 157 21.60 31.19 -1.86
C ARG A 157 20.34 30.97 -2.69
N ALA A 158 20.33 31.41 -3.95
CA ALA A 158 19.21 31.18 -4.85
C ALA A 158 18.97 29.69 -5.14
N ALA A 159 20.03 28.85 -5.12
CA ALA A 159 19.90 27.40 -5.25
C ALA A 159 19.22 26.78 -4.02
N PHE A 160 19.68 27.14 -2.82
CA PHE A 160 19.01 26.76 -1.57
C PHE A 160 17.54 27.19 -1.57
N ASP A 161 17.24 28.44 -1.92
CA ASP A 161 15.86 28.95 -1.89
C ASP A 161 14.95 28.16 -2.86
N ARG A 162 15.46 27.66 -4.00
CA ARG A 162 14.72 26.75 -4.89
C ARG A 162 14.45 25.39 -4.25
N ILE A 163 15.45 24.81 -3.58
CA ILE A 163 15.30 23.54 -2.84
C ILE A 163 14.29 23.74 -1.71
N TRP A 164 14.45 24.77 -0.89
CA TRP A 164 13.57 25.07 0.24
C TRP A 164 12.13 25.34 -0.22
N LYS A 165 11.94 26.02 -1.35
CA LYS A 165 10.63 26.19 -1.97
C LYS A 165 10.01 24.84 -2.36
N ARG A 166 10.77 23.90 -2.95
CA ARG A 166 10.28 22.54 -3.22
C ARG A 166 9.93 21.79 -1.94
N VAL A 167 10.73 21.92 -0.89
CA VAL A 167 10.47 21.30 0.41
C VAL A 167 9.19 21.85 1.04
N THR A 168 8.99 23.17 1.00
CA THR A 168 7.92 23.83 1.75
C THR A 168 6.63 24.01 0.97
N GLU A 169 6.68 24.29 -0.33
CA GLU A 169 5.52 24.51 -1.22
C GLU A 169 5.25 23.32 -2.14
N GLY A 170 6.24 22.43 -2.33
CA GLY A 170 6.06 21.19 -3.06
C GLY A 170 5.27 20.18 -2.25
N SER A 171 4.73 19.20 -2.95
CA SER A 171 3.55 18.46 -2.53
C SER A 171 3.74 17.35 -1.51
N TYR A 172 4.94 17.11 -0.96
CA TYR A 172 5.21 15.81 -0.31
C TYR A 172 6.43 15.80 0.63
N LEU A 173 6.74 16.91 1.30
CA LEU A 173 7.73 16.89 2.37
C LEU A 173 7.19 17.69 3.55
N GLU A 174 6.50 16.99 4.44
CA GLU A 174 5.83 17.50 5.63
C GLU A 174 6.85 17.73 6.76
N PHE A 175 8.01 18.27 6.40
CA PHE A 175 9.20 18.27 7.24
C PHE A 175 8.99 18.98 8.57
N ASP A 176 8.27 20.10 8.60
CA ASP A 176 8.01 20.82 9.84
C ASP A 176 7.13 20.02 10.82
N HIS A 177 6.11 19.29 10.33
CA HIS A 177 5.30 18.38 11.15
C HIS A 177 6.11 17.16 11.61
N LEU A 178 6.82 16.49 10.70
CA LEU A 178 7.67 15.34 10.99
C LEU A 178 8.77 15.65 12.01
N ALA A 179 9.48 16.76 11.80
CA ALA A 179 10.56 17.16 12.68
C ALA A 179 10.04 17.63 14.04
N CYS A 180 8.90 18.33 14.06
CA CYS A 180 8.22 18.72 15.30
C CYS A 180 7.76 17.49 16.09
N GLU A 181 7.19 16.48 15.43
CA GLU A 181 6.80 15.21 16.03
C GLU A 181 7.99 14.55 16.71
N ALA A 182 9.11 14.39 16.00
CA ALA A 182 10.35 13.82 16.56
C ALA A 182 10.87 14.62 17.76
N ARG A 183 10.88 15.96 17.66
CA ARG A 183 11.41 16.87 18.69
C ARG A 183 10.55 16.90 19.96
N MET A 184 9.22 16.91 19.81
CA MET A 184 8.30 17.07 20.94
C MET A 184 7.99 15.73 21.62
N ASN A 185 7.91 14.63 20.90
CA ASN A 185 7.69 13.31 21.51
C ASN A 185 8.97 12.73 22.14
N GLY A 186 10.14 13.12 21.64
CA GLY A 186 11.44 12.67 22.13
C GLY A 186 11.72 11.18 21.85
N GLY A 187 12.80 10.64 22.42
CA GLY A 187 13.22 9.25 22.22
C GLY A 187 14.08 9.02 20.97
N LYS A 188 14.24 7.77 20.53
CA LYS A 188 15.07 7.36 19.37
C LYS A 188 14.39 7.66 18.02
N LEU A 189 13.92 8.89 17.87
CA LEU A 189 13.10 9.32 16.74
C LEU A 189 13.95 10.17 15.80
N GLN A 190 14.24 9.64 14.61
CA GLN A 190 15.13 10.28 13.64
C GLN A 190 14.49 10.35 12.25
N TYR A 191 14.48 11.56 11.70
CA TYR A 191 14.17 11.82 10.30
C TYR A 191 15.31 12.61 9.69
N VAL A 192 15.85 12.12 8.57
CA VAL A 192 16.85 12.82 7.77
C VAL A 192 16.40 12.83 6.32
N TYR A 193 16.36 14.03 5.72
CA TYR A 193 16.14 14.21 4.29
C TYR A 193 17.38 14.85 3.68
N ALA A 194 17.87 14.24 2.60
CA ALA A 194 18.95 14.78 1.80
C ALA A 194 18.49 14.98 0.35
N GLU A 195 18.83 16.12 -0.24
CA GLU A 195 18.67 16.40 -1.65
C GLU A 195 20.04 16.65 -2.28
N ILE A 196 20.37 15.85 -3.28
CA ILE A 196 21.68 15.80 -3.92
C ILE A 196 21.53 16.26 -5.37
N GLU A 197 22.10 17.41 -5.73
CA GLU A 197 22.19 17.86 -7.13
C GLU A 197 23.39 17.16 -7.80
N GLY A 198 23.20 15.90 -8.18
CA GLY A 198 24.22 15.10 -8.88
C GLY A 198 24.42 15.52 -10.34
N GLU A 199 25.59 15.21 -10.91
CA GLU A 199 25.93 15.52 -12.31
C GLU A 199 25.04 14.81 -13.32
N LYS A 200 24.61 13.58 -13.01
CA LYS A 200 23.75 12.74 -13.88
C LYS A 200 22.29 12.84 -13.50
N GLU A 201 21.99 12.79 -12.21
CA GLU A 201 20.63 12.77 -11.67
C GLU A 201 20.55 13.60 -10.39
N THR A 202 19.48 14.35 -10.23
CA THR A 202 19.11 14.91 -8.93
C THR A 202 18.39 13.83 -8.13
N LEU A 203 18.86 13.57 -6.91
CA LEU A 203 18.32 12.52 -6.05
C LEU A 203 17.76 13.07 -4.75
N GLY A 204 16.64 12.50 -4.31
CA GLY A 204 16.12 12.66 -2.97
C GLY A 204 16.38 11.40 -2.17
N TYR A 205 16.97 11.54 -1.00
CA TYR A 205 17.25 10.45 -0.07
C TYR A 205 16.59 10.73 1.27
N THR A 206 15.83 9.76 1.78
CA THR A 206 15.09 9.89 3.05
C THR A 206 15.43 8.72 3.95
N LEU A 207 15.81 9.00 5.19
CA LEU A 207 15.86 8.04 6.29
C LEU A 207 14.72 8.41 7.25
N ASP A 208 13.61 7.67 7.19
CA ASP A 208 12.42 7.90 8.01
C ASP A 208 12.25 6.78 9.05
N ARG A 209 12.71 7.02 10.28
CA ARG A 209 12.45 6.16 11.44
C ARG A 209 11.24 6.63 12.28
N MET A 210 10.47 7.57 11.74
CA MET A 210 9.33 8.19 12.42
C MET A 210 8.03 7.52 12.02
N ARG A 211 7.72 7.55 10.72
CA ARG A 211 6.42 7.16 10.18
C ARG A 211 6.56 6.01 9.20
N GLY A 212 7.39 6.19 8.18
CA GLY A 212 7.62 5.18 7.14
C GLY A 212 8.34 3.94 7.65
N PHE A 213 9.23 4.10 8.64
CA PHE A 213 10.21 3.06 9.00
C PHE A 213 10.89 2.52 7.75
N ASP A 214 11.29 3.43 6.88
CA ASP A 214 11.94 3.10 5.63
C ASP A 214 13.08 4.06 5.30
N GLU A 215 13.96 3.54 4.47
CA GLU A 215 14.99 4.28 3.80
C GLU A 215 14.65 4.32 2.32
N THR A 216 14.50 5.52 1.76
CA THR A 216 14.01 5.68 0.40
C THR A 216 14.97 6.53 -0.44
N LEU A 217 15.34 6.01 -1.61
CA LEU A 217 16.06 6.72 -2.66
C LEU A 217 15.11 7.00 -3.85
N THR A 218 15.04 8.26 -4.28
CA THR A 218 14.12 8.74 -5.32
C THR A 218 14.85 9.60 -6.35
N THR A 219 14.34 9.64 -7.58
CA THR A 219 14.70 10.67 -8.57
C THR A 219 13.53 11.64 -8.79
N PHE A 220 13.84 12.84 -9.26
CA PHE A 220 12.85 13.88 -9.55
C PHE A 220 12.30 13.72 -10.97
N ALA A 221 11.01 14.04 -11.15
CA ALA A 221 10.43 14.17 -12.48
C ALA A 221 9.60 15.45 -12.59
N LYS A 222 9.51 16.00 -13.80
CA LYS A 222 8.64 17.15 -14.08
C LYS A 222 7.20 16.69 -14.24
N TYR A 223 6.31 17.26 -13.44
CA TYR A 223 4.86 17.13 -13.57
C TYR A 223 4.23 18.52 -13.66
N GLN A 224 3.49 18.79 -14.74
CA GLN A 224 2.89 20.11 -15.02
C GLN A 224 3.84 21.31 -14.84
N GLY A 225 5.13 21.13 -15.18
CA GLY A 225 6.16 22.17 -15.06
C GLY A 225 6.79 22.32 -13.68
N THR A 226 6.37 21.53 -12.69
CA THR A 226 6.97 21.48 -11.34
C THR A 226 7.78 20.19 -11.18
N ASP A 227 8.98 20.28 -10.59
CA ASP A 227 9.76 19.09 -10.23
C ASP A 227 9.15 18.42 -9.00
N VAL A 228 8.80 17.13 -9.11
CA VAL A 228 8.14 16.33 -8.08
C VAL A 228 8.98 15.10 -7.74
N ARG A 229 9.21 14.88 -6.44
CA ARG A 229 10.11 13.85 -5.87
C ARG A 229 9.60 12.41 -5.97
N PHE A 230 8.28 12.18 -5.94
CA PHE A 230 7.72 10.86 -5.61
C PHE A 230 7.27 10.00 -6.77
N THR A 231 7.36 10.49 -8.01
CA THR A 231 6.89 9.69 -9.14
C THR A 231 7.81 8.49 -9.42
N ARG A 232 9.05 8.48 -8.92
CA ARG A 232 10.08 7.49 -9.31
C ARG A 232 10.97 7.08 -8.14
N THR A 233 10.49 6.13 -7.35
CA THR A 233 11.27 5.43 -6.32
C THR A 233 12.31 4.52 -6.98
N LEU A 234 13.60 4.72 -6.65
CA LEU A 234 14.69 3.84 -7.07
C LEU A 234 14.84 2.69 -6.07
N SER A 235 14.84 3.00 -4.78
CA SER A 235 14.96 2.02 -3.71
C SER A 235 14.09 2.43 -2.53
N ARG A 236 13.47 1.45 -1.86
CA ARG A 236 12.72 1.62 -0.61
C ARG A 236 13.00 0.42 0.27
N LEU A 237 13.74 0.63 1.35
CA LEU A 237 14.20 -0.41 2.25
C LEU A 237 13.45 -0.28 3.57
N ALA A 238 12.81 -1.35 4.01
CA ALA A 238 12.20 -1.36 5.33
C ALA A 238 13.29 -1.31 6.42
N ILE A 239 13.13 -0.42 7.39
CA ILE A 239 13.94 -0.33 8.59
C ILE A 239 13.23 -1.10 9.69
N SER A 240 14.00 -1.88 10.47
CA SER A 240 13.47 -2.57 11.63
C SER A 240 12.76 -1.59 12.57
N ARG A 241 11.53 -1.94 12.95
CA ARG A 241 10.73 -1.19 13.92
C ARG A 241 11.25 -1.31 15.35
N GLU A 242 12.24 -2.16 15.67
CA GLU A 242 12.75 -2.42 17.05
C GLU A 242 11.65 -2.69 18.11
N GLY A 243 10.45 -3.13 17.70
CA GLY A 243 9.28 -3.27 18.59
C GLY A 243 8.53 -1.96 18.85
N GLU A 244 9.03 -0.83 18.36
CA GLU A 244 8.35 0.45 18.24
C GLU A 244 7.48 0.40 16.98
N GLY A 245 6.22 -0.03 17.10
CA GLY A 245 5.29 -0.01 15.96
C GLY A 245 5.23 1.37 15.27
N SER A 246 4.79 1.45 14.02
CA SER A 246 4.72 2.69 13.21
C SER A 246 3.92 3.83 13.87
N PHE A 247 3.08 3.50 14.85
CA PHE A 247 2.16 4.43 15.47
C PHE A 247 2.63 4.92 16.82
N VAL A 248 2.34 6.19 17.07
CA VAL A 248 2.43 6.77 18.40
C VAL A 248 1.13 6.58 19.19
N TRP A 249 -0.01 6.44 18.51
CA TRP A 249 -1.34 6.18 19.08
C TRP A 249 -2.29 5.53 18.06
N THR A 250 -3.37 4.92 18.54
CA THR A 250 -4.42 4.29 17.72
C THR A 250 -5.79 4.89 18.00
N LEU A 251 -6.65 4.97 17.00
CA LEU A 251 -8.06 5.34 17.16
C LEU A 251 -8.84 4.10 17.64
N LYS A 252 -9.73 4.27 18.62
CA LYS A 252 -10.56 3.20 19.19
C LYS A 252 -12.04 3.37 18.86
N ASP A 253 -12.52 4.61 18.96
CA ASP A 253 -13.92 4.97 18.75
C ASP A 253 -14.01 6.33 18.05
N ALA A 254 -14.96 6.44 17.12
CA ALA A 254 -15.26 7.68 16.40
C ALA A 254 -16.75 8.01 16.43
N HIS A 255 -17.09 9.20 16.93
CA HIS A 255 -18.42 9.77 16.79
C HIS A 255 -18.34 10.92 15.78
N LEU A 256 -19.04 10.78 14.65
CA LEU A 256 -18.93 11.66 13.50
C LEU A 256 -20.30 12.30 13.19
N ASP A 257 -20.31 13.61 12.98
CA ASP A 257 -21.48 14.35 12.51
C ASP A 257 -21.11 15.15 11.26
N VAL A 258 -21.75 14.82 10.14
CA VAL A 258 -21.48 15.38 8.82
C VAL A 258 -22.72 16.11 8.35
N ALA A 259 -22.62 17.41 8.09
CA ALA A 259 -23.76 18.21 7.67
C ALA A 259 -23.43 19.14 6.51
N THR A 260 -24.32 19.22 5.53
CA THR A 260 -24.22 20.15 4.40
C THR A 260 -25.59 20.65 3.94
N ASP A 261 -25.70 21.96 3.72
CA ASP A 261 -26.92 22.65 3.26
C ASP A 261 -26.93 22.91 1.75
N ASP A 262 -25.79 22.75 1.07
CA ASP A 262 -25.66 22.96 -0.38
C ASP A 262 -25.03 21.77 -1.11
N ASN A 263 -24.69 20.70 -0.37
CA ASN A 263 -24.00 19.49 -0.84
C ASN A 263 -22.62 19.76 -1.45
N ARG A 264 -21.98 20.88 -1.08
CA ARG A 264 -20.65 21.30 -1.53
C ARG A 264 -19.76 21.73 -0.37
N LYS A 265 -20.33 22.54 0.53
CA LYS A 265 -19.72 23.00 1.77
C LYS A 265 -20.47 22.43 2.95
N GLY A 266 -19.74 22.10 3.99
CA GLY A 266 -20.35 21.51 5.17
C GLY A 266 -19.41 21.51 6.36
N THR A 267 -19.95 20.99 7.45
CA THR A 267 -19.25 20.76 8.70
C THR A 267 -19.02 19.28 8.90
N ILE A 268 -17.87 18.95 9.48
CA ILE A 268 -17.56 17.62 9.99
C ILE A 268 -17.10 17.83 11.43
N ASP A 269 -17.99 17.54 12.37
CA ASP A 269 -17.67 17.50 13.80
C ASP A 269 -17.33 16.05 14.17
N SER A 270 -16.26 15.87 14.94
CA SER A 270 -15.83 14.55 15.38
C SER A 270 -15.43 14.53 16.84
N GLU A 271 -15.85 13.51 17.58
CA GLU A 271 -15.33 13.14 18.90
C GLU A 271 -14.60 11.80 18.76
N LEU A 272 -13.30 11.80 19.02
CA LEU A 272 -12.40 10.70 18.72
C LEU A 272 -11.69 10.24 19.99
N THR A 273 -11.73 8.93 20.24
CA THR A 273 -11.02 8.32 21.37
C THR A 273 -9.73 7.67 20.90
N PHE A 274 -8.60 8.26 21.28
CA PHE A 274 -7.27 7.74 20.98
C PHE A 274 -6.69 7.00 22.17
N GLU A 275 -5.87 5.98 21.90
CA GLU A 275 -5.06 5.26 22.89
C GLU A 275 -3.59 5.35 22.51
N ALA A 276 -2.77 5.87 23.43
CA ALA A 276 -1.34 6.02 23.21
C ALA A 276 -0.65 4.65 23.13
N VAL A 277 0.08 4.40 22.04
CA VAL A 277 0.88 3.18 21.85
C VAL A 277 2.27 3.35 22.48
N ARG A 278 2.76 4.59 22.51
CA ARG A 278 4.04 4.99 23.10
C ARG A 278 3.81 5.87 24.33
N GLY A 279 4.71 5.80 25.30
CA GLY A 279 4.68 6.69 26.47
C GLY A 279 5.34 8.03 26.19
N ASN A 280 5.03 9.03 27.02
CA ASN A 280 5.49 10.42 26.86
C ASN A 280 5.07 11.04 25.51
N LEU A 281 3.92 10.64 24.99
CA LEU A 281 3.38 11.22 23.76
C LEU A 281 2.89 12.65 24.04
N ARG A 282 3.47 13.66 23.40
CA ARG A 282 3.16 15.09 23.60
C ARG A 282 2.47 15.74 22.41
N VAL A 283 2.72 15.24 21.21
CA VAL A 283 2.03 15.64 20.00
C VAL A 283 1.50 14.42 19.27
N GLY A 284 0.26 14.52 18.85
CA GLY A 284 -0.47 13.51 18.14
C GLY A 284 -0.55 13.84 16.64
N PRO A 285 0.21 13.16 15.78
CA PRO A 285 0.13 13.31 14.34
C PRO A 285 -1.12 12.58 13.82
N LEU A 286 -1.87 13.26 12.95
CA LEU A 286 -3.07 12.75 12.30
C LEU A 286 -3.04 13.06 10.80
N SER A 287 -3.50 12.13 9.97
CA SER A 287 -3.84 12.38 8.58
C SER A 287 -5.20 13.11 8.51
N LEU A 288 -5.24 14.21 7.76
CA LEU A 288 -6.44 14.99 7.48
C LEU A 288 -6.24 15.83 6.23
N VAL A 289 -6.98 15.56 5.17
CA VAL A 289 -6.89 16.28 3.90
C VAL A 289 -6.99 17.80 4.13
N ASN A 290 -6.09 18.57 3.51
CA ASN A 290 -6.11 20.03 3.52
C ASN A 290 -7.06 20.55 2.43
N GLY A 291 -7.14 19.89 1.27
CA GLY A 291 -8.17 20.18 0.27
C GLY A 291 -8.27 19.12 -0.82
N ARG A 292 -9.36 19.13 -1.58
CA ARG A 292 -9.63 18.19 -2.68
C ARG A 292 -9.57 18.88 -4.05
N ASP A 293 -8.45 19.52 -4.36
CA ASP A 293 -8.22 20.10 -5.69
C ASP A 293 -7.66 19.04 -6.65
N PRO A 294 -8.45 18.45 -7.56
CA PRO A 294 -7.98 17.36 -8.42
C PRO A 294 -6.97 17.84 -9.49
N TYR A 295 -6.80 19.15 -9.65
CA TYR A 295 -5.94 19.75 -10.68
C TYR A 295 -4.66 20.36 -10.11
N SER A 296 -4.45 20.26 -8.81
CA SER A 296 -3.28 20.82 -8.16
C SER A 296 -2.74 19.87 -7.13
N TYR A 297 -1.44 19.61 -7.20
CA TYR A 297 -0.71 18.97 -6.11
C TYR A 297 -0.24 20.00 -5.07
N ASN A 298 -0.58 21.28 -5.23
CA ASN A 298 -0.21 22.29 -4.26
C ASN A 298 -1.09 22.16 -3.01
N TRP A 299 -0.50 21.67 -1.92
CA TRP A 299 -1.19 21.59 -0.62
C TRP A 299 -1.65 22.98 -0.14
N ALA A 300 -1.06 24.08 -0.59
CA ALA A 300 -1.50 25.44 -0.26
C ALA A 300 -2.69 25.94 -1.09
N SER A 301 -3.28 25.11 -1.97
CA SER A 301 -4.50 25.46 -2.71
C SER A 301 -5.65 25.75 -1.74
N GLU A 302 -6.36 26.86 -1.97
CA GLU A 302 -7.59 27.19 -1.24
C GLU A 302 -8.83 26.54 -1.87
N LYS A 303 -8.67 25.86 -3.02
CA LYS A 303 -9.78 25.21 -3.70
C LYS A 303 -10.16 23.93 -2.97
N ASN A 304 -11.47 23.74 -2.77
CA ASN A 304 -12.03 22.58 -2.07
C ASN A 304 -11.35 22.32 -0.72
N ARG A 305 -11.05 23.40 0.02
CA ARG A 305 -10.28 23.33 1.27
C ARG A 305 -11.12 22.81 2.44
N LEU A 306 -10.50 22.02 3.30
CA LEU A 306 -10.99 21.67 4.64
C LEU A 306 -10.18 22.45 5.67
N ARG A 307 -10.84 23.00 6.69
CA ARG A 307 -10.21 23.76 7.77
C ARG A 307 -10.64 23.19 9.10
N VAL A 308 -9.66 22.88 9.95
CA VAL A 308 -9.90 22.67 11.37
C VAL A 308 -10.09 24.03 12.02
N LEU A 309 -11.29 24.28 12.55
CA LEU A 309 -11.64 25.51 13.25
C LEU A 309 -11.20 25.44 14.71
N LYS A 310 -11.39 24.27 15.33
CA LYS A 310 -11.18 24.08 16.75
C LYS A 310 -10.82 22.63 17.08
N VAL A 311 -9.92 22.47 18.04
CA VAL A 311 -9.68 21.20 18.74
C VAL A 311 -9.85 21.45 20.23
N VAL A 312 -10.61 20.60 20.92
CA VAL A 312 -10.75 20.64 22.38
C VAL A 312 -10.60 19.26 22.99
N ASP A 313 -10.19 19.22 24.25
CA ASP A 313 -10.16 17.97 25.02
C ASP A 313 -11.54 17.58 25.58
N ALA A 314 -11.59 16.50 26.35
CA ALA A 314 -12.80 16.01 26.99
C ALA A 314 -13.48 17.05 27.92
N SER A 315 -12.70 17.95 28.52
CA SER A 315 -13.19 19.01 29.41
C SER A 315 -13.71 20.24 28.66
N GLY A 316 -13.41 20.34 27.35
CA GLY A 316 -13.73 21.48 26.51
C GLY A 316 -12.63 22.55 26.47
N ALA A 317 -11.45 22.27 27.04
CA ALA A 317 -10.30 23.17 26.97
C ALA A 317 -9.68 23.16 25.56
N ASP A 318 -9.22 24.34 25.12
CA ASP A 318 -8.64 24.50 23.79
C ASP A 318 -7.29 23.78 23.67
N VAL A 319 -7.11 23.08 22.55
CA VAL A 319 -5.93 22.28 22.26
C VAL A 319 -5.20 22.88 21.05
N PRO A 320 -3.91 23.28 21.18
CA PRO A 320 -3.14 23.80 20.05
C PRO A 320 -2.97 22.76 18.93
N PHE A 321 -3.08 23.20 17.67
CA PHE A 321 -2.90 22.33 16.51
C PHE A 321 -2.29 23.06 15.31
N SER A 322 -1.88 22.30 14.30
CA SER A 322 -1.43 22.78 12.99
C SER A 322 -1.96 21.88 11.88
N HIS A 323 -2.74 22.42 10.93
CA HIS A 323 -3.30 21.70 9.77
C HIS A 323 -2.62 22.15 8.48
N ARG A 324 -1.78 21.28 7.87
CA ARG A 324 -1.05 21.52 6.59
C ARG A 324 -0.68 20.17 5.94
N TYR A 325 -0.42 20.15 4.64
CA TYR A 325 0.11 18.96 3.94
C TYR A 325 -0.76 17.69 4.02
N ASP A 326 -2.08 17.83 4.13
CA ASP A 326 -2.97 16.71 4.45
C ASP A 326 -2.69 16.06 5.83
N GLU A 327 -2.10 16.84 6.74
CA GLU A 327 -1.76 16.47 8.11
C GLU A 327 -2.31 17.45 9.15
N LEU A 328 -2.71 16.90 10.29
CA LEU A 328 -3.05 17.63 11.50
C LEU A 328 -2.14 17.19 12.63
N LEU A 329 -1.32 18.10 13.14
CA LEU A 329 -0.51 17.88 14.33
C LEU A 329 -1.21 18.52 15.54
N VAL A 330 -1.50 17.73 16.58
CA VAL A 330 -2.24 18.17 17.76
C VAL A 330 -1.33 18.12 19.00
N GLN A 331 -1.20 19.22 19.74
CA GLN A 331 -0.50 19.21 21.02
C GLN A 331 -1.37 18.61 22.10
N LEU A 332 -0.89 17.59 22.80
CA LEU A 332 -1.66 16.94 23.85
C LEU A 332 -1.64 17.78 25.14
N PRO A 333 -2.74 17.80 25.92
CA PRO A 333 -2.85 18.64 27.11
C PRO A 333 -1.80 18.29 28.18
N HIS A 334 -1.36 17.03 28.18
CA HIS A 334 -0.23 16.53 28.94
C HIS A 334 0.43 15.36 28.19
N PRO A 335 1.68 15.00 28.54
CA PRO A 335 2.32 13.82 27.96
C PRO A 335 1.57 12.55 28.35
N LEU A 336 1.05 11.81 27.37
CA LEU A 336 0.29 10.58 27.63
C LEU A 336 1.22 9.41 27.98
N ALA A 337 0.85 8.61 28.97
CA ALA A 337 1.47 7.33 29.23
C ALA A 337 1.06 6.28 28.20
N LYS A 338 1.87 5.22 28.02
CA LYS A 338 1.49 4.10 27.15
C LYS A 338 0.19 3.45 27.65
N GLY A 339 -0.76 3.23 26.75
CA GLY A 339 -2.09 2.70 27.03
C GLY A 339 -3.08 3.73 27.58
N GLU A 340 -2.64 4.97 27.84
CA GLU A 340 -3.53 6.03 28.25
C GLU A 340 -4.44 6.44 27.10
N ARG A 341 -5.71 6.72 27.42
CA ARG A 341 -6.71 7.16 26.46
C ARG A 341 -6.99 8.64 26.61
N ILE A 342 -7.23 9.29 25.48
CA ILE A 342 -7.66 10.68 25.42
C ILE A 342 -8.84 10.81 24.45
N VAL A 343 -9.79 11.68 24.80
CA VAL A 343 -10.87 12.09 23.91
C VAL A 343 -10.56 13.48 23.39
N LEU A 344 -10.56 13.64 22.07
CA LEU A 344 -10.39 14.91 21.39
C LEU A 344 -11.61 15.18 20.53
N ARG A 345 -12.09 16.43 20.54
CA ARG A 345 -13.18 16.89 19.69
C ARG A 345 -12.65 17.88 18.67
N PHE A 346 -13.03 17.69 17.42
CA PHE A 346 -12.61 18.52 16.30
C PHE A 346 -13.84 19.10 15.64
N SER A 347 -13.81 20.42 15.43
CA SER A 347 -14.77 21.10 14.58
C SER A 347 -14.08 21.51 13.30
N THR A 348 -14.61 21.02 12.18
CA THR A 348 -14.04 21.27 10.86
C THR A 348 -15.11 21.74 9.89
N GLU A 349 -14.73 22.60 8.95
CA GLU A 349 -15.60 23.05 7.87
C GLU A 349 -14.83 23.07 6.56
N GLY A 350 -15.51 22.85 5.45
CA GLY A 350 -14.82 22.87 4.16
C GLY A 350 -15.68 22.64 2.96
N ALA A 351 -15.08 22.87 1.79
CA ALA A 351 -15.67 22.65 0.47
C ALA A 351 -15.20 21.31 -0.13
N ILE A 352 -15.12 20.25 0.69
CA ILE A 352 -14.61 18.93 0.26
C ILE A 352 -15.69 17.95 -0.19
N PHE A 353 -16.97 18.39 -0.20
CA PHE A 353 -18.10 17.57 -0.63
C PHE A 353 -18.18 17.59 -2.16
N THR A 354 -17.24 16.88 -2.75
CA THR A 354 -17.07 16.72 -4.20
C THR A 354 -17.00 15.24 -4.56
N GLY A 355 -17.22 14.90 -5.83
CA GLY A 355 -16.87 13.58 -6.35
C GLY A 355 -15.38 13.46 -6.62
N PHE A 356 -14.97 12.30 -7.13
CA PHE A 356 -13.58 12.01 -7.50
C PHE A 356 -12.99 12.96 -8.55
N GLY A 357 -13.80 13.39 -9.53
CA GLY A 357 -13.38 14.40 -10.51
C GLY A 357 -13.41 15.84 -9.99
N GLY A 358 -13.74 16.04 -8.71
CA GLY A 358 -13.96 17.33 -8.09
C GLY A 358 -15.36 17.88 -8.42
N GLU A 359 -15.41 19.06 -9.03
CA GLU A 359 -16.65 19.78 -9.31
C GLU A 359 -17.24 19.47 -10.70
N THR A 360 -16.64 18.51 -11.43
CA THR A 360 -17.02 18.14 -12.80
C THR A 360 -18.41 17.54 -12.92
N ILE A 361 -18.88 16.90 -11.85
CA ILE A 361 -20.18 16.24 -11.81
C ILE A 361 -20.96 16.72 -10.57
N ASP A 362 -22.23 17.04 -10.77
CA ASP A 362 -23.17 17.50 -9.73
C ASP A 362 -24.21 16.42 -9.41
N ASN A 363 -23.82 15.15 -9.44
CA ASN A 363 -24.74 14.04 -9.18
C ASN A 363 -24.50 13.43 -7.81
N TYR A 364 -23.27 13.45 -7.32
CA TYR A 364 -22.89 12.93 -6.01
C TYR A 364 -21.71 13.70 -5.42
N PHE A 365 -21.49 13.51 -4.13
CA PHE A 365 -20.19 13.66 -3.49
C PHE A 365 -19.84 12.37 -2.75
N ASP A 366 -18.56 12.19 -2.48
CA ASP A 366 -18.06 11.11 -1.63
C ASP A 366 -17.12 11.67 -0.57
N LEU A 367 -17.07 11.05 0.59
CA LEU A 367 -16.04 11.20 1.60
C LEU A 367 -15.44 9.81 1.81
N PHE A 368 -14.65 9.39 0.81
CA PHE A 368 -13.92 8.13 0.81
C PHE A 368 -12.53 8.34 0.20
N GLY A 369 -11.61 7.38 0.38
CA GLY A 369 -10.26 7.37 -0.20
C GLY A 369 -9.23 8.33 0.44
N ALA A 370 -9.66 9.50 0.91
CA ALA A 370 -8.82 10.45 1.66
C ALA A 370 -9.34 10.62 3.10
N SER A 371 -8.44 10.95 4.04
CA SER A 371 -8.79 11.26 5.43
C SER A 371 -9.62 12.54 5.52
N TRP A 372 -10.95 12.40 5.49
CA TRP A 372 -11.91 13.51 5.54
C TRP A 372 -12.25 13.96 6.98
N PHE A 373 -11.80 13.18 7.97
CA PHE A 373 -11.77 13.53 9.38
C PHE A 373 -10.42 13.12 9.97
N PRO A 374 -10.01 13.65 11.14
CA PRO A 374 -8.70 13.37 11.71
C PRO A 374 -8.54 11.88 12.06
N ARG A 375 -7.50 11.23 11.55
CA ARG A 375 -7.17 9.82 11.85
C ARG A 375 -5.67 9.65 12.03
N PRO A 376 -5.16 8.61 12.71
CA PRO A 376 -3.71 8.33 12.75
C PRO A 376 -3.09 8.19 11.34
N PHE A 377 -1.76 8.11 11.19
CA PHE A 377 -1.08 7.81 9.91
C PHE A 377 -0.86 6.30 9.71
N GLY A 378 -0.66 5.80 8.47
CA GLY A 378 -0.33 4.39 8.11
C GLY A 378 -1.44 3.52 7.49
N TRP A 379 -1.17 2.29 7.06
CA TRP A 379 -2.21 1.38 6.50
C TRP A 379 -2.79 0.45 7.58
N ASP A 380 -2.02 0.24 8.65
CA ASP A 380 -2.31 -0.59 9.83
C ASP A 380 -3.09 0.18 10.95
N GLN A 381 -3.79 1.26 10.56
CA GLN A 381 -4.09 2.50 11.32
C GLN A 381 -4.97 2.43 12.58
N GLY A 382 -5.21 1.24 13.12
CA GLY A 382 -6.17 1.04 14.19
C GLY A 382 -7.55 0.90 13.59
N LEU A 383 -8.08 -0.30 13.71
CA LEU A 383 -9.47 -0.57 13.40
C LEU A 383 -10.30 -0.03 14.55
N TYR A 384 -11.37 0.70 14.25
CA TYR A 384 -12.21 1.34 15.25
C TYR A 384 -13.69 1.15 14.96
N THR A 385 -14.47 1.24 16.03
CA THR A 385 -15.92 1.34 15.96
C THR A 385 -16.34 2.79 15.71
N PHE A 386 -17.52 2.99 15.14
CA PHE A 386 -18.01 4.34 14.91
C PHE A 386 -19.52 4.46 15.05
N THR A 387 -19.95 5.68 15.34
CA THR A 387 -21.31 6.16 15.08
C THR A 387 -21.22 7.39 14.18
N LEU A 388 -22.10 7.48 13.20
CA LEU A 388 -22.05 8.50 12.17
C LEU A 388 -23.45 9.06 11.93
N LYS A 389 -23.55 10.38 11.88
CA LYS A 389 -24.73 11.11 11.42
C LYS A 389 -24.39 11.86 10.14
N VAL A 390 -25.27 11.78 9.16
CA VAL A 390 -25.11 12.46 7.88
C VAL A 390 -26.38 13.23 7.56
N LYS A 391 -26.27 14.56 7.44
CA LYS A 391 -27.35 15.44 7.02
C LYS A 391 -27.00 16.09 5.68
N THR A 392 -27.84 15.87 4.68
CA THR A 392 -27.65 16.40 3.33
C THR A 392 -28.92 17.09 2.84
N ARG A 393 -28.77 18.06 1.95
CA ARG A 393 -29.94 18.70 1.34
C ARG A 393 -30.48 17.87 0.20
N LYS A 394 -31.81 17.75 0.12
CA LYS A 394 -32.50 17.12 -1.02
C LYS A 394 -32.06 17.82 -2.34
N PRO A 395 -31.83 17.07 -3.44
CA PRO A 395 -32.14 15.66 -3.64
C PRO A 395 -30.99 14.67 -3.36
N TYR A 396 -29.95 15.03 -2.59
CA TYR A 396 -28.78 14.16 -2.37
C TYR A 396 -29.05 13.14 -1.26
N TYR A 397 -29.43 11.92 -1.63
CA TYR A 397 -29.69 10.84 -0.70
C TYR A 397 -28.37 10.33 -0.07
N PRO A 398 -28.20 10.40 1.26
CA PRO A 398 -26.98 9.99 1.95
C PRO A 398 -26.90 8.46 2.13
N LEU A 399 -25.68 7.94 2.03
CA LEU A 399 -25.26 6.56 2.22
C LEU A 399 -24.04 6.56 3.15
N ALA A 400 -23.87 5.54 3.97
CA ALA A 400 -22.66 5.39 4.77
C ALA A 400 -22.34 3.92 5.08
N SER A 401 -21.07 3.62 5.26
CA SER A 401 -20.62 2.33 5.80
C SER A 401 -21.28 2.03 7.15
N GLY A 402 -21.27 0.76 7.54
CA GLY A 402 -21.86 0.27 8.79
C GLY A 402 -23.33 -0.10 8.64
N THR A 403 -23.99 -0.32 9.77
CA THR A 403 -25.41 -0.67 9.82
C THR A 403 -26.23 0.61 9.94
N THR A 404 -27.15 0.82 9.00
CA THR A 404 -28.10 1.94 9.07
C THR A 404 -29.05 1.76 10.26
N THR A 405 -28.98 2.68 11.22
CA THR A 405 -29.80 2.63 12.44
C THR A 405 -31.02 3.55 12.36
N ALA A 406 -30.95 4.64 11.58
CA ALA A 406 -32.09 5.49 11.31
C ALA A 406 -31.95 6.22 9.96
N PHE A 407 -33.08 6.43 9.29
CA PHE A 407 -33.20 7.33 8.15
C PHE A 407 -34.44 8.18 8.30
N ARG A 408 -34.33 9.48 8.04
CA ARG A 408 -35.44 10.44 8.15
C ARG A 408 -35.40 11.47 7.03
N GLU A 409 -36.57 11.89 6.59
CA GLU A 409 -36.73 13.12 5.82
C GLU A 409 -37.10 14.27 6.77
N ASP A 410 -36.26 15.30 6.83
CA ASP A 410 -36.41 16.46 7.72
C ASP A 410 -36.56 17.73 6.86
N GLY A 411 -37.81 18.06 6.49
CA GLY A 411 -38.10 19.16 5.58
C GLY A 411 -37.39 19.01 4.23
N ASP A 412 -36.46 19.93 3.94
CA ASP A 412 -35.65 19.97 2.73
C ASP A 412 -34.38 19.10 2.81
N HIS A 413 -34.18 18.37 3.91
CA HIS A 413 -32.99 17.55 4.14
C HIS A 413 -33.33 16.07 4.29
N TYR A 414 -32.31 15.25 4.06
CA TYR A 414 -32.23 13.87 4.54
C TYR A 414 -31.32 13.82 5.76
N ALA A 415 -31.63 12.91 6.68
CA ALA A 415 -30.79 12.59 7.83
C ALA A 415 -30.63 11.08 7.93
N LEU A 416 -29.38 10.61 7.93
CA LEU A 416 -28.99 9.21 8.08
C LEU A 416 -28.17 9.05 9.36
N GLU A 417 -28.44 7.99 10.12
CA GLU A 417 -27.60 7.53 11.22
C GLU A 417 -27.10 6.11 10.89
N SER A 418 -25.79 5.92 10.99
CA SER A 418 -25.12 4.62 10.78
C SER A 418 -24.14 4.34 11.90
N SER A 419 -23.84 3.06 12.15
CA SER A 419 -22.83 2.67 13.12
C SER A 419 -22.19 1.33 12.77
N SER A 420 -20.95 1.13 13.20
CA SER A 420 -20.32 -0.19 13.23
C SER A 420 -19.94 -0.56 14.65
N THR A 421 -20.39 -1.74 15.07
CA THR A 421 -20.01 -2.36 16.36
C THR A 421 -18.79 -3.25 16.26
N VAL A 422 -18.35 -3.55 15.02
CA VAL A 422 -17.09 -4.21 14.73
C VAL A 422 -16.06 -3.18 14.25
N PRO A 423 -14.76 -3.37 14.56
CA PRO A 423 -13.71 -2.48 14.08
C PRO A 423 -13.63 -2.46 12.55
N VAL A 424 -13.51 -1.27 11.96
CA VAL A 424 -13.27 -1.08 10.51
C VAL A 424 -12.12 -0.09 10.28
N GLU A 425 -11.55 -0.07 9.08
CA GLU A 425 -10.45 0.83 8.71
C GLU A 425 -10.92 2.29 8.54
N GLN A 426 -12.01 2.49 7.78
CA GLN A 426 -12.62 3.80 7.60
C GLN A 426 -14.09 3.72 7.18
N PRO A 427 -14.97 4.56 7.77
CA PRO A 427 -16.31 4.73 7.26
C PRO A 427 -16.28 5.54 5.96
N ALA A 428 -16.96 5.04 4.94
CA ALA A 428 -17.26 5.82 3.74
C ALA A 428 -18.58 6.58 3.92
N VAL A 429 -18.65 7.81 3.40
CA VAL A 429 -19.90 8.56 3.28
C VAL A 429 -20.09 8.94 1.82
N PHE A 430 -21.29 8.73 1.30
CA PHE A 430 -21.67 9.15 -0.04
C PHE A 430 -22.98 9.89 0.04
N ALA A 431 -23.23 10.82 -0.88
CA ALA A 431 -24.59 11.26 -1.12
C ALA A 431 -24.77 11.62 -2.58
N GLY A 432 -25.91 11.23 -3.16
CA GLY A 432 -26.16 11.52 -4.56
C GLY A 432 -27.63 11.54 -4.93
N LYS A 433 -27.91 11.99 -6.15
CA LYS A 433 -29.26 12.10 -6.73
C LYS A 433 -29.77 10.71 -7.18
N TYR A 434 -29.62 9.73 -6.30
CA TYR A 434 -29.87 8.32 -6.57
C TYR A 434 -31.36 8.00 -6.57
N LYS A 435 -31.71 6.95 -7.32
CA LYS A 435 -32.90 6.15 -7.04
C LYS A 435 -32.44 4.92 -6.26
N ASN A 436 -33.25 4.54 -5.28
CA ASN A 436 -32.90 3.49 -4.33
C ASN A 436 -33.83 2.28 -4.49
N HIS A 437 -33.28 1.09 -4.28
CA HIS A 437 -34.02 -0.16 -4.12
C HIS A 437 -33.45 -0.93 -2.94
N GLU A 438 -34.32 -1.52 -2.13
CA GLU A 438 -33.94 -2.31 -0.95
C GLU A 438 -34.61 -3.68 -1.03
N GLU A 439 -33.83 -4.73 -0.79
CA GLU A 439 -34.31 -6.10 -0.60
C GLU A 439 -33.76 -6.65 0.73
N LYS A 440 -34.60 -7.37 1.47
CA LYS A 440 -34.20 -8.11 2.67
C LYS A 440 -34.35 -9.59 2.43
N ALA A 441 -33.26 -10.34 2.56
CA ALA A 441 -33.23 -11.78 2.37
C ALA A 441 -32.22 -12.44 3.31
N ASP A 442 -32.58 -13.58 3.92
CA ASP A 442 -31.69 -14.38 4.77
C ASP A 442 -30.97 -13.60 5.89
N GLY A 443 -31.66 -12.62 6.49
CA GLY A 443 -31.11 -11.76 7.55
C GLY A 443 -30.16 -10.65 7.06
N LEU A 444 -29.98 -10.50 5.75
CA LEU A 444 -29.17 -9.46 5.12
C LEU A 444 -30.06 -8.43 4.43
N THR A 445 -29.71 -7.15 4.58
CA THR A 445 -30.28 -6.06 3.75
C THR A 445 -29.33 -5.77 2.59
N ILE A 446 -29.83 -5.83 1.36
CA ILE A 446 -29.09 -5.40 0.17
C ILE A 446 -29.79 -4.15 -0.39
N ARG A 447 -29.03 -3.06 -0.55
CA ARG A 447 -29.53 -1.84 -1.17
C ARG A 447 -28.79 -1.53 -2.46
N LEU A 448 -29.49 -0.88 -3.36
CA LEU A 448 -28.96 -0.48 -4.66
C LEU A 448 -29.21 1.02 -4.84
N HIS A 449 -28.14 1.76 -5.11
CA HIS A 449 -28.16 3.22 -5.25
C HIS A 449 -27.63 3.59 -6.64
N SER A 450 -28.53 3.93 -7.57
CA SER A 450 -28.17 4.10 -8.97
C SER A 450 -28.98 5.18 -9.69
N TYR A 451 -28.36 5.83 -10.68
CA TYR A 451 -29.01 6.72 -11.65
C TYR A 451 -29.71 5.91 -12.75
N ALA A 452 -29.27 4.68 -12.99
CA ALA A 452 -29.74 3.78 -14.02
C ALA A 452 -30.90 2.87 -13.58
N MET A 453 -31.58 3.15 -12.46
CA MET A 453 -32.68 2.31 -11.93
C MET A 453 -33.88 2.10 -12.88
N ALA A 454 -33.99 2.87 -13.97
CA ALA A 454 -34.96 2.58 -15.03
C ALA A 454 -34.62 1.33 -15.87
N ASN A 455 -33.37 0.86 -15.79
CA ASN A 455 -32.91 -0.34 -16.45
C ASN A 455 -33.33 -1.58 -15.66
N LYS A 456 -34.23 -2.41 -16.22
CA LYS A 456 -34.67 -3.65 -15.57
C LYS A 456 -33.52 -4.58 -15.19
N TYR A 457 -32.44 -4.63 -15.96
CA TYR A 457 -31.25 -5.41 -15.61
C TYR A 457 -30.67 -5.01 -14.25
N VAL A 458 -30.61 -3.70 -13.97
CA VAL A 458 -30.04 -3.16 -12.72
C VAL A 458 -30.88 -3.58 -11.52
N VAL A 459 -32.21 -3.51 -11.63
CA VAL A 459 -33.12 -3.80 -10.52
C VAL A 459 -33.35 -5.30 -10.32
N GLU A 460 -33.40 -6.08 -11.41
CA GLU A 460 -33.78 -7.50 -11.37
C GLU A 460 -32.57 -8.44 -11.24
N VAL A 461 -31.37 -8.04 -11.69
CA VAL A 461 -30.20 -8.94 -11.77
C VAL A 461 -29.12 -8.63 -10.73
N LEU A 462 -28.77 -7.37 -10.49
CA LEU A 462 -27.65 -7.04 -9.60
C LEU A 462 -27.90 -7.42 -8.12
N PRO A 463 -29.07 -7.12 -7.51
CA PRO A 463 -29.36 -7.56 -6.14
C PRO A 463 -29.39 -9.10 -6.02
N GLY A 464 -29.97 -9.78 -7.01
CA GLY A 464 -29.99 -11.24 -7.08
C GLY A 464 -28.58 -11.83 -7.18
N LEU A 465 -27.73 -11.28 -8.04
CA LEU A 465 -26.33 -11.67 -8.16
C LEU A 465 -25.56 -11.46 -6.85
N ALA A 466 -25.69 -10.29 -6.23
CA ALA A 466 -25.04 -9.99 -4.95
C ALA A 466 -25.46 -11.00 -3.87
N ARG A 467 -26.76 -11.33 -3.79
CA ARG A 467 -27.28 -12.34 -2.87
C ARG A 467 -26.67 -13.72 -3.12
N GLU A 468 -26.63 -14.18 -4.37
CA GLU A 468 -26.06 -15.50 -4.69
C GLU A 468 -24.56 -15.57 -4.43
N LEU A 469 -23.81 -14.50 -4.71
CA LEU A 469 -22.38 -14.41 -4.40
C LEU A 469 -22.14 -14.44 -2.89
N ILE A 470 -22.92 -13.69 -2.11
CA ILE A 470 -22.83 -13.72 -0.65
C ILE A 470 -23.17 -15.09 -0.09
N ARG A 471 -24.18 -15.78 -0.64
CA ARG A 471 -24.50 -17.18 -0.26
C ARG A 471 -23.31 -18.11 -0.57
N TYR A 472 -22.77 -18.01 -1.78
CA TYR A 472 -21.59 -18.80 -2.18
C TYR A 472 -20.41 -18.57 -1.24
N TYR A 473 -20.05 -17.31 -0.94
CA TYR A 473 -18.97 -17.02 -0.01
C TYR A 473 -19.29 -17.44 1.42
N ARG A 474 -20.54 -17.31 1.86
CA ARG A 474 -20.99 -17.75 3.18
C ARG A 474 -20.78 -19.25 3.40
N ASP A 475 -21.13 -20.06 2.41
CA ASP A 475 -21.01 -21.51 2.47
C ASP A 475 -19.54 -21.97 2.57
N HIS A 476 -18.62 -21.20 1.99
CA HIS A 476 -17.20 -21.54 1.94
C HIS A 476 -16.36 -20.88 3.04
N LEU A 477 -16.66 -19.63 3.41
CA LEU A 477 -15.84 -18.75 4.26
C LEU A 477 -16.48 -18.45 5.62
N GLY A 478 -17.74 -18.83 5.83
CA GLY A 478 -18.51 -18.53 7.04
C GLY A 478 -19.34 -17.24 6.91
N PRO A 479 -20.01 -16.80 7.99
CA PRO A 479 -21.01 -15.72 7.95
C PRO A 479 -20.53 -14.45 7.25
N TYR A 480 -21.46 -13.77 6.56
CA TYR A 480 -21.21 -12.45 6.00
C TYR A 480 -20.81 -11.47 7.12
N PRO A 481 -19.76 -10.65 6.96
CA PRO A 481 -19.19 -9.91 8.09
C PRO A 481 -20.01 -8.71 8.57
N PHE A 482 -21.00 -8.26 7.79
CA PHE A 482 -21.82 -7.07 8.08
C PHE A 482 -23.32 -7.39 8.03
N ASP A 483 -24.17 -6.46 8.49
CA ASP A 483 -25.63 -6.65 8.47
C ASP A 483 -26.29 -6.22 7.15
N GLU A 484 -25.59 -5.37 6.40
CA GLU A 484 -26.10 -4.71 5.19
C GLU A 484 -25.01 -4.67 4.10
N LEU A 485 -25.44 -4.67 2.83
CA LEU A 485 -24.59 -4.39 1.69
C LEU A 485 -25.23 -3.33 0.79
N ASP A 486 -24.57 -2.17 0.64
CA ASP A 486 -24.95 -1.15 -0.32
C ASP A 486 -24.17 -1.30 -1.63
N VAL A 487 -24.89 -1.47 -2.74
CA VAL A 487 -24.35 -1.51 -4.10
C VAL A 487 -24.55 -0.13 -4.74
N VAL A 488 -23.47 0.62 -4.93
CA VAL A 488 -23.53 2.05 -5.26
C VAL A 488 -22.95 2.32 -6.65
N GLU A 489 -23.66 3.10 -7.46
CA GLU A 489 -23.17 3.60 -8.74
C GLU A 489 -22.32 4.86 -8.55
N VAL A 490 -21.08 4.83 -9.03
CA VAL A 490 -20.15 5.97 -8.99
C VAL A 490 -19.70 6.31 -10.42
N PRO A 491 -20.20 7.39 -11.04
CA PRO A 491 -19.96 7.68 -12.46
C PRO A 491 -18.50 7.92 -12.87
N GLU A 492 -17.66 8.42 -11.97
CA GLU A 492 -16.29 8.85 -12.29
C GLU A 492 -15.23 7.79 -11.99
N TYR A 493 -15.61 6.69 -11.35
CA TYR A 493 -14.69 5.60 -11.08
C TYR A 493 -14.44 4.79 -12.36
N TRP A 494 -13.21 4.32 -12.51
CA TRP A 494 -12.81 3.44 -13.63
C TRP A 494 -12.64 1.99 -13.19
N PHE A 495 -12.80 1.71 -11.90
CA PHE A 495 -12.62 0.42 -11.24
C PHE A 495 -13.61 0.29 -10.08
N GLY A 496 -13.77 -0.93 -9.54
CA GLY A 496 -14.57 -1.17 -8.35
C GLY A 496 -13.81 -0.82 -7.08
N MET A 497 -14.53 -0.48 -6.01
CA MET A 497 -13.95 -0.39 -4.67
C MET A 497 -14.94 -0.96 -3.66
N ALA A 498 -14.43 -1.54 -2.58
CA ALA A 498 -15.26 -2.16 -1.56
C ALA A 498 -15.01 -1.53 -0.18
N PRO A 499 -15.69 -0.44 0.20
CA PRO A 499 -15.78 -0.03 1.60
C PRO A 499 -16.46 -1.11 2.46
N SER A 500 -16.33 -1.03 3.79
CA SER A 500 -17.03 -1.95 4.70
C SER A 500 -18.55 -1.82 4.53
N GLY A 501 -19.23 -2.95 4.26
CA GLY A 501 -20.67 -3.00 4.00
C GLY A 501 -21.10 -2.36 2.68
N MET A 502 -20.17 -2.01 1.77
CA MET A 502 -20.49 -1.35 0.51
C MET A 502 -19.67 -1.88 -0.66
N ILE A 503 -20.21 -1.82 -1.87
CA ILE A 503 -19.44 -1.95 -3.11
C ILE A 503 -19.75 -0.76 -4.02
N LEU A 504 -18.70 -0.12 -4.50
CA LEU A 504 -18.74 1.02 -5.40
C LEU A 504 -18.42 0.50 -6.80
N LEU A 505 -19.34 0.72 -7.74
CA LEU A 505 -19.22 0.20 -9.09
C LEU A 505 -19.31 1.36 -10.10
N PRO A 506 -18.51 1.33 -11.17
CA PRO A 506 -18.58 2.33 -12.21
C PRO A 506 -19.92 2.27 -12.95
N THR A 507 -20.41 3.39 -13.49
CA THR A 507 -21.68 3.45 -14.27
C THR A 507 -21.78 2.39 -15.37
N GLN A 508 -20.64 2.00 -15.96
CA GLN A 508 -20.55 0.96 -16.98
C GLN A 508 -21.06 -0.40 -16.49
N ALA A 509 -20.93 -0.70 -15.18
CA ALA A 509 -21.42 -1.94 -14.58
C ALA A 509 -22.96 -2.03 -14.55
N TYR A 510 -23.64 -0.87 -14.62
CA TYR A 510 -25.11 -0.75 -14.59
C TYR A 510 -25.76 -0.65 -15.98
N LYS A 511 -24.94 -0.59 -17.03
CA LYS A 511 -25.43 -0.58 -18.42
C LYS A 511 -25.48 -2.01 -18.96
N PRO A 512 -26.44 -2.35 -19.84
CA PRO A 512 -26.36 -3.58 -20.62
C PRO A 512 -25.01 -3.60 -21.36
N ARG A 513 -24.42 -4.77 -21.62
CA ARG A 513 -23.16 -4.88 -22.38
C ARG A 513 -23.35 -4.26 -23.78
N GLN A 514 -22.97 -2.98 -23.95
CA GLN A 514 -23.22 -2.24 -25.19
C GLN A 514 -22.00 -2.19 -26.11
N ASP A 515 -20.77 -2.36 -25.61
CA ASP A 515 -19.55 -2.47 -26.42
C ASP A 515 -18.37 -3.13 -25.68
N TRP A 516 -17.25 -3.29 -26.40
CA TRP A 516 -16.01 -3.90 -25.91
C TRP A 516 -15.31 -3.05 -24.84
N LEU A 517 -15.45 -1.72 -24.89
CA LEU A 517 -14.81 -0.81 -23.95
C LEU A 517 -15.49 -0.90 -22.58
N ALA A 518 -16.83 -0.91 -22.55
CA ALA A 518 -17.60 -1.16 -21.33
C ALA A 518 -17.29 -2.54 -20.75
N ALA A 519 -17.15 -3.57 -21.59
CA ALA A 519 -16.75 -4.91 -21.14
C ALA A 519 -15.33 -4.94 -20.55
N TYR A 520 -14.39 -4.21 -21.15
CA TYR A 520 -13.01 -4.08 -20.68
C TYR A 520 -12.92 -3.33 -19.34
N LEU A 521 -13.52 -2.14 -19.25
CA LEU A 521 -13.52 -1.31 -18.04
C LEU A 521 -14.19 -2.00 -16.85
N THR A 522 -15.21 -2.82 -17.11
CA THR A 522 -15.92 -3.57 -16.06
C THR A 522 -15.40 -4.98 -15.87
N ARG A 523 -14.42 -5.44 -16.66
CA ARG A 523 -13.96 -6.84 -16.76
C ARG A 523 -15.11 -7.87 -16.74
N GLY A 524 -16.26 -7.47 -17.29
CA GLY A 524 -17.58 -8.04 -17.01
C GLY A 524 -18.10 -7.66 -15.63
N ALA A 525 -19.17 -6.85 -15.57
CA ALA A 525 -19.81 -6.41 -14.33
C ALA A 525 -19.96 -7.50 -13.24
N PRO A 526 -20.34 -8.76 -13.56
CA PRO A 526 -20.41 -9.80 -12.52
C PRO A 526 -19.07 -10.18 -11.87
N ARG A 527 -17.95 -10.14 -12.61
CA ARG A 527 -16.60 -10.41 -12.04
C ARG A 527 -16.22 -9.35 -11.03
N VAL A 528 -16.40 -8.07 -11.37
CA VAL A 528 -16.11 -6.96 -10.44
C VAL A 528 -17.03 -7.03 -9.23
N VAL A 529 -18.33 -7.27 -9.41
CA VAL A 529 -19.25 -7.46 -8.26
C VAL A 529 -18.78 -8.60 -7.35
N ALA A 530 -18.36 -9.74 -7.92
CA ALA A 530 -17.82 -10.86 -7.15
C ALA A 530 -16.53 -10.49 -6.38
N HIS A 531 -15.61 -9.79 -7.04
CA HIS A 531 -14.37 -9.27 -6.44
C HIS A 531 -14.64 -8.33 -5.27
N GLU A 532 -15.48 -7.30 -5.49
CA GLU A 532 -15.79 -6.31 -4.44
C GLU A 532 -16.56 -6.92 -3.25
N ILE A 533 -17.41 -7.92 -3.49
CA ILE A 533 -18.09 -8.64 -2.39
C ILE A 533 -17.10 -9.53 -1.63
N ALA A 534 -16.13 -10.16 -2.30
CA ALA A 534 -15.13 -10.99 -1.64
C ALA A 534 -14.25 -10.17 -0.67
N HIS A 535 -14.02 -8.88 -0.96
CA HIS A 535 -13.30 -7.97 -0.06
C HIS A 535 -13.93 -7.82 1.33
N GLN A 536 -15.24 -8.05 1.46
CA GLN A 536 -15.93 -8.01 2.74
C GLN A 536 -15.32 -9.03 3.73
N TRP A 537 -14.85 -10.20 3.24
CA TRP A 537 -14.05 -11.14 4.03
C TRP A 537 -12.55 -10.82 4.00
N PHE A 538 -11.98 -10.62 2.80
CA PHE A 538 -10.55 -10.38 2.60
C PHE A 538 -10.28 -8.92 2.24
N GLY A 539 -10.03 -8.10 3.26
CA GLY A 539 -9.94 -6.65 3.18
C GLY A 539 -10.53 -5.99 4.43
N HIS A 540 -11.66 -6.53 4.93
CA HIS A 540 -12.35 -6.01 6.12
C HIS A 540 -12.39 -6.96 7.31
N LYS A 541 -12.95 -8.18 7.16
CA LYS A 541 -12.90 -9.17 8.26
C LYS A 541 -11.48 -9.66 8.53
N LEU A 542 -10.66 -9.71 7.49
CA LEU A 542 -9.23 -9.86 7.58
C LEU A 542 -8.60 -8.64 6.92
N VAL A 543 -7.82 -7.89 7.68
CA VAL A 543 -7.16 -6.68 7.20
C VAL A 543 -5.68 -7.01 6.98
N PRO A 544 -5.07 -6.70 5.83
CA PRO A 544 -3.63 -6.86 5.67
C PRO A 544 -2.86 -6.07 6.74
N ALA A 545 -1.91 -6.72 7.42
CA ALA A 545 -1.15 -6.08 8.50
C ALA A 545 -0.14 -5.02 8.00
N SER A 546 0.20 -5.04 6.71
CA SER A 546 1.10 -4.09 6.08
C SER A 546 0.89 -4.05 4.56
N LEU A 547 1.62 -3.16 3.87
CA LEU A 547 1.58 -3.08 2.41
C LEU A 547 2.12 -4.35 1.73
N GLU A 548 3.15 -4.98 2.29
CA GLU A 548 3.70 -6.25 1.77
C GLU A 548 2.65 -7.36 1.79
N GLU A 549 1.73 -7.30 2.75
CA GLU A 549 0.66 -8.26 2.96
C GLU A 549 -0.59 -7.98 2.09
N ASN A 550 -0.60 -6.93 1.26
CA ASN A 550 -1.79 -6.52 0.50
C ASN A 550 -2.32 -7.60 -0.47
N TRP A 551 -1.50 -8.57 -0.85
CA TRP A 551 -1.95 -9.73 -1.65
C TRP A 551 -3.04 -10.53 -0.93
N LEU A 552 -3.06 -10.53 0.41
CA LEU A 552 -4.11 -11.16 1.21
C LEU A 552 -5.50 -10.56 0.96
N SER A 553 -5.56 -9.30 0.52
CA SER A 553 -6.80 -8.65 0.08
C SER A 553 -7.05 -8.93 -1.40
N GLU A 554 -6.18 -8.43 -2.28
CA GLU A 554 -6.43 -8.38 -3.72
C GLU A 554 -6.39 -9.75 -4.39
N SER A 555 -5.39 -10.58 -4.08
CA SER A 555 -5.26 -11.89 -4.72
C SER A 555 -6.34 -12.85 -4.27
N PHE A 556 -6.77 -12.76 -3.00
CA PHE A 556 -7.85 -13.58 -2.47
C PHE A 556 -9.20 -13.16 -3.04
N ALA A 557 -9.50 -11.87 -3.08
CA ALA A 557 -10.73 -11.36 -3.69
C ALA A 557 -10.84 -11.77 -5.16
N GLU A 558 -9.76 -11.63 -5.93
CA GLU A 558 -9.72 -11.99 -7.35
C GLU A 558 -9.86 -13.50 -7.57
N TYR A 559 -9.20 -14.32 -6.74
CA TYR A 559 -9.33 -15.78 -6.82
C TYR A 559 -10.74 -16.27 -6.47
N LEU A 560 -11.33 -15.73 -5.40
CA LEU A 560 -12.69 -16.01 -4.97
C LEU A 560 -13.73 -15.56 -5.99
N ALA A 561 -13.51 -14.42 -6.64
CA ALA A 561 -14.32 -13.98 -7.78
C ALA A 561 -14.29 -15.02 -8.90
N GLY A 562 -13.10 -15.50 -9.28
CA GLY A 562 -12.96 -16.57 -10.27
C GLY A 562 -13.74 -17.84 -9.89
N LEU A 563 -13.64 -18.30 -8.64
CA LEU A 563 -14.35 -19.50 -8.17
C LEU A 563 -15.88 -19.32 -8.19
N ALA A 564 -16.38 -18.18 -7.71
CA ALA A 564 -17.81 -17.88 -7.70
C ALA A 564 -18.38 -17.78 -9.11
N MET A 565 -17.63 -17.16 -10.02
CA MET A 565 -18.01 -17.05 -11.43
C MET A 565 -18.02 -18.41 -12.13
N GLY A 566 -17.13 -19.33 -11.78
CA GLY A 566 -17.17 -20.72 -12.25
C GLY A 566 -18.34 -21.54 -11.69
N ALA A 567 -18.75 -21.29 -10.45
CA ALA A 567 -19.86 -22.01 -9.81
C ALA A 567 -21.23 -21.66 -10.44
N GLY A 568 -21.36 -20.45 -10.99
CA GLY A 568 -22.56 -19.99 -11.70
C GLY A 568 -22.68 -20.46 -13.16
N GLU A 569 -21.75 -21.27 -13.67
CA GLU A 569 -21.76 -21.78 -15.04
C GLU A 569 -22.89 -22.82 -15.25
N THR A 570 -24.11 -22.35 -15.48
CA THR A 570 -25.21 -23.17 -16.04
C THR A 570 -25.52 -22.85 -17.51
N ASP A 571 -25.00 -21.74 -18.04
CA ASP A 571 -25.20 -21.28 -19.42
C ASP A 571 -23.88 -20.76 -20.01
N GLU A 572 -23.36 -21.44 -21.03
CA GLU A 572 -22.03 -21.22 -21.66
C GLU A 572 -21.85 -19.82 -22.29
N ARG A 573 -22.90 -18.98 -22.36
CA ARG A 573 -22.91 -17.77 -23.20
C ARG A 573 -22.70 -16.44 -22.47
N ARG A 574 -22.69 -16.36 -21.13
CA ARG A 574 -22.83 -15.03 -20.47
C ARG A 574 -22.03 -14.72 -19.21
N VAL A 575 -21.30 -15.67 -18.62
CA VAL A 575 -20.43 -15.45 -17.44
C VAL A 575 -18.97 -15.61 -17.87
N VAL A 576 -18.08 -14.69 -17.46
CA VAL A 576 -16.63 -14.91 -17.60
C VAL A 576 -16.30 -16.01 -16.59
N GLY A 577 -16.28 -17.24 -17.06
CA GLY A 577 -16.09 -18.42 -16.23
C GLY A 577 -14.72 -18.49 -15.57
N PHE A 578 -14.56 -19.39 -14.59
CA PHE A 578 -13.28 -19.63 -13.92
C PHE A 578 -12.17 -19.89 -14.96
N LYS A 579 -12.47 -20.67 -16.00
CA LYS A 579 -11.52 -21.00 -17.08
C LYS A 579 -11.01 -19.77 -17.83
N THR A 580 -11.87 -18.78 -18.09
CA THR A 580 -11.48 -17.56 -18.80
C THR A 580 -10.59 -16.70 -17.92
N MET A 581 -10.98 -16.46 -16.66
CA MET A 581 -10.15 -15.70 -15.71
C MET A 581 -8.80 -16.39 -15.47
N PHE A 582 -8.82 -17.71 -15.32
CA PHE A 582 -7.61 -18.52 -15.16
C PHE A 582 -6.66 -18.40 -16.37
N ALA A 583 -7.18 -18.48 -17.59
CA ALA A 583 -6.39 -18.29 -18.81
C ALA A 583 -5.82 -16.87 -18.92
N GLU A 584 -6.60 -15.84 -18.53
CA GLU A 584 -6.11 -14.45 -18.46
C GLU A 584 -4.97 -14.32 -17.46
N TRP A 585 -5.14 -14.82 -16.23
CA TRP A 585 -4.09 -14.78 -15.20
C TRP A 585 -2.80 -15.43 -15.69
N ARG A 586 -2.90 -16.61 -16.32
CA ARG A 586 -1.73 -17.32 -16.90
C ARG A 586 -1.06 -16.50 -18.00
N MET A 587 -1.84 -15.99 -18.95
CA MET A 587 -1.35 -15.18 -20.07
C MET A 587 -0.63 -13.92 -19.60
N TYR A 588 -1.26 -13.15 -18.70
CA TYR A 588 -0.67 -11.90 -18.20
C TYR A 588 0.52 -12.16 -17.28
N THR A 589 0.50 -13.23 -16.47
CA THR A 589 1.66 -13.60 -15.65
C THR A 589 2.86 -13.95 -16.53
N ALA A 590 2.66 -14.70 -17.62
CA ALA A 590 3.74 -15.07 -18.53
C ALA A 590 4.25 -13.89 -19.38
N ARG A 591 3.40 -12.91 -19.67
CA ARG A 591 3.71 -11.80 -20.58
C ARG A 591 4.22 -10.54 -19.87
N ASP A 592 3.61 -10.18 -18.74
CA ASP A 592 3.70 -8.84 -18.15
C ASP A 592 4.29 -8.83 -16.74
N CYS A 593 4.27 -9.95 -16.00
CA CYS A 593 4.74 -9.94 -14.61
C CYS A 593 6.27 -9.83 -14.54
N PRO A 594 6.80 -8.98 -13.65
CA PRO A 594 8.23 -8.96 -13.40
C PRO A 594 8.69 -10.25 -12.71
N ASP A 595 9.95 -10.59 -12.88
CA ASP A 595 10.62 -11.68 -12.15
C ASP A 595 10.94 -11.24 -10.70
N LEU A 596 9.88 -10.98 -9.92
CA LEU A 596 9.94 -10.49 -8.55
C LEU A 596 8.92 -11.25 -7.68
N PRO A 597 9.17 -11.43 -6.38
CA PRO A 597 8.25 -12.11 -5.47
C PRO A 597 6.95 -11.33 -5.24
N LEU A 598 5.89 -12.03 -4.82
CA LEU A 598 4.59 -11.40 -4.54
C LEU A 598 4.70 -10.32 -3.46
N LYS A 599 5.51 -10.56 -2.41
CA LYS A 599 5.74 -9.61 -1.32
C LYS A 599 6.36 -8.27 -1.76
N ALA A 600 6.94 -8.20 -2.97
CA ALA A 600 7.52 -6.98 -3.52
C ALA A 600 6.49 -6.10 -4.27
N ALA A 601 5.23 -6.53 -4.40
CA ALA A 601 4.24 -5.85 -5.24
C ALA A 601 4.04 -4.37 -4.91
N ASN A 602 4.10 -3.98 -3.64
CA ASN A 602 3.94 -2.58 -3.21
C ASN A 602 5.27 -1.80 -3.10
N SER A 603 6.39 -2.43 -3.42
CA SER A 603 7.72 -1.78 -3.52
C SER A 603 8.05 -1.33 -4.95
N MET A 604 7.16 -1.60 -5.91
CA MET A 604 7.30 -1.21 -7.32
C MET A 604 7.01 0.28 -7.49
N GLY A 605 7.94 1.02 -8.10
CA GLY A 605 7.79 2.44 -8.38
C GLY A 605 7.62 2.76 -9.87
N GLY A 606 7.33 4.02 -10.18
CA GLY A 606 7.37 4.64 -11.53
C GLY A 606 6.27 4.25 -12.52
N PRO A 607 6.36 4.71 -13.79
CA PRO A 607 5.29 4.55 -14.80
C PRO A 607 4.78 3.13 -15.03
N ASP A 608 5.62 2.12 -14.81
CA ASP A 608 5.25 0.70 -14.95
C ASP A 608 4.89 0.05 -13.60
N GLY A 609 5.09 0.74 -12.48
CA GLY A 609 4.91 0.21 -11.13
C GLY A 609 3.49 -0.29 -10.89
N ASP A 610 2.48 0.46 -11.35
CA ASP A 610 1.06 0.05 -11.24
C ASP A 610 0.77 -1.21 -12.05
N ARG A 611 1.34 -1.34 -13.27
CA ARG A 611 1.18 -2.55 -14.10
C ARG A 611 1.81 -3.76 -13.41
N ASP A 612 3.02 -3.60 -12.89
CA ASP A 612 3.77 -4.69 -12.26
C ASP A 612 3.11 -5.13 -10.94
N ARG A 613 2.72 -4.16 -10.10
CA ARG A 613 1.89 -4.37 -8.90
C ARG A 613 0.61 -5.10 -9.26
N TRP A 614 -0.11 -4.62 -10.29
CA TRP A 614 -1.34 -5.25 -10.77
C TRP A 614 -1.09 -6.69 -11.19
N CYS A 615 -0.01 -6.96 -11.93
CA CYS A 615 0.27 -8.32 -12.40
C CYS A 615 0.55 -9.27 -11.24
N LEU A 616 1.36 -8.85 -10.27
CA LEU A 616 1.67 -9.65 -9.08
C LEU A 616 0.39 -9.93 -8.26
N LEU A 617 -0.42 -8.91 -7.97
CA LEU A 617 -1.58 -9.04 -7.08
C LEU A 617 -2.80 -9.70 -7.74
N TYR A 618 -3.11 -9.41 -9.01
CA TYR A 618 -4.35 -9.86 -9.66
C TYR A 618 -4.16 -10.98 -10.69
N ASN A 619 -2.92 -11.36 -11.03
CA ASN A 619 -2.67 -12.48 -11.94
C ASN A 619 -1.85 -13.58 -11.26
N ARG A 620 -0.63 -13.26 -10.80
CA ARG A 620 0.25 -14.26 -10.17
C ARG A 620 -0.31 -14.76 -8.83
N GLY A 621 -0.79 -13.86 -7.99
CA GLY A 621 -1.38 -14.19 -6.68
C GLY A 621 -2.53 -15.21 -6.75
N PRO A 622 -3.57 -14.99 -7.57
CA PRO A 622 -4.64 -15.98 -7.77
C PRO A 622 -4.15 -17.34 -8.28
N LEU A 623 -3.10 -17.39 -9.11
CA LEU A 623 -2.49 -18.65 -9.54
C LEU A 623 -1.79 -19.38 -8.39
N VAL A 624 -1.12 -18.66 -7.49
CA VAL A 624 -0.54 -19.25 -6.27
C VAL A 624 -1.64 -19.81 -5.36
N LEU A 625 -2.77 -19.11 -5.20
CA LEU A 625 -3.92 -19.63 -4.44
C LEU A 625 -4.54 -20.85 -5.12
N HIS A 626 -4.61 -20.84 -6.45
CA HIS A 626 -5.06 -22.00 -7.22
C HIS A 626 -4.16 -23.22 -7.01
N MET A 627 -2.85 -23.04 -7.05
CA MET A 627 -1.88 -24.09 -6.75
C MET A 627 -2.08 -24.66 -5.35
N LEU A 628 -2.26 -23.79 -4.35
CA LEU A 628 -2.53 -24.21 -2.97
C LEU A 628 -3.81 -25.05 -2.89
N ARG A 629 -4.93 -24.55 -3.43
CA ARG A 629 -6.21 -25.28 -3.43
C ARG A 629 -6.09 -26.64 -4.13
N THR A 630 -5.41 -26.70 -5.27
CA THR A 630 -5.23 -27.96 -6.01
C THR A 630 -4.36 -28.95 -5.24
N MET A 631 -3.29 -28.48 -4.60
CA MET A 631 -2.40 -29.32 -3.82
C MET A 631 -3.09 -29.90 -2.57
N VAL A 632 -3.86 -29.08 -1.85
CA VAL A 632 -4.45 -29.50 -0.56
C VAL A 632 -5.85 -30.10 -0.69
N GLY A 633 -6.51 -29.86 -1.82
CA GLY A 633 -7.92 -30.17 -2.04
C GLY A 633 -8.86 -29.10 -1.48
N GLU A 634 -10.05 -29.01 -2.09
CA GLU A 634 -11.02 -27.94 -1.83
C GLU A 634 -11.50 -27.86 -0.37
N GLU A 635 -11.86 -28.99 0.21
CA GLU A 635 -12.38 -29.05 1.59
C GLU A 635 -11.36 -28.46 2.59
N LYS A 636 -10.10 -28.89 2.47
CA LYS A 636 -9.01 -28.42 3.34
C LYS A 636 -8.65 -26.97 3.05
N PHE A 637 -8.65 -26.56 1.77
CA PHE A 637 -8.40 -25.16 1.40
C PHE A 637 -9.39 -24.23 2.09
N PHE A 638 -10.70 -24.49 1.99
CA PHE A 638 -11.69 -23.65 2.65
C PHE A 638 -11.70 -23.81 4.18
N ALA A 639 -11.29 -24.96 4.73
CA ALA A 639 -11.06 -25.09 6.16
C ALA A 639 -9.92 -24.17 6.67
N ILE A 640 -8.83 -24.05 5.90
CA ILE A 640 -7.74 -23.10 6.16
C ILE A 640 -8.28 -21.67 6.13
N LEU A 641 -9.02 -21.29 5.07
CA LEU A 641 -9.53 -19.93 4.93
C LEU A 641 -10.49 -19.54 6.06
N ARG A 642 -11.42 -20.43 6.45
CA ARG A 642 -12.32 -20.19 7.58
C ARG A 642 -11.55 -19.97 8.87
N ARG A 643 -10.61 -20.86 9.18
CA ARG A 643 -9.78 -20.74 10.39
C ARG A 643 -8.95 -19.46 10.39
N TYR A 644 -8.47 -19.04 9.22
CA TYR A 644 -7.69 -17.82 9.06
C TYR A 644 -8.53 -16.56 9.29
N LEU A 645 -9.72 -16.50 8.69
CA LEU A 645 -10.70 -15.42 8.89
C LEU A 645 -11.19 -15.34 10.34
N GLU A 646 -11.40 -16.48 11.01
CA GLU A 646 -11.75 -16.56 12.43
C GLU A 646 -10.63 -16.06 13.34
N LYS A 647 -9.37 -16.30 12.98
CA LYS A 647 -8.21 -15.80 13.75
C LYS A 647 -8.04 -14.29 13.59
N ALA A 648 -8.24 -13.77 12.38
CA ALA A 648 -8.13 -12.35 12.09
C ALA A 648 -9.27 -11.54 12.76
N ASN A 649 -10.53 -11.96 12.56
CA ASN A 649 -11.73 -11.42 13.20
C ASN A 649 -11.77 -9.88 13.35
N PHE A 650 -11.83 -9.18 12.21
CA PHE A 650 -11.75 -7.72 12.11
C PHE A 650 -10.43 -7.19 12.67
N GLY A 651 -9.33 -7.84 12.27
CA GLY A 651 -7.99 -7.59 12.77
C GLY A 651 -6.92 -7.73 11.68
N PRO A 652 -5.71 -7.22 11.95
CA PRO A 652 -4.58 -7.35 11.05
C PRO A 652 -4.14 -8.82 10.93
N ALA A 653 -3.75 -9.24 9.73
CA ALA A 653 -3.25 -10.59 9.44
C ALA A 653 -2.07 -10.57 8.48
N THR A 654 -1.20 -11.58 8.61
CA THR A 654 0.03 -11.74 7.83
C THR A 654 0.08 -13.07 7.07
N THR A 655 0.92 -13.16 6.05
CA THR A 655 1.17 -14.43 5.36
C THR A 655 1.78 -15.49 6.28
N GLU A 656 2.53 -15.07 7.30
CA GLU A 656 3.00 -15.98 8.36
C GLU A 656 1.86 -16.56 9.20
N ASP A 657 0.80 -15.79 9.47
CA ASP A 657 -0.42 -16.31 10.09
C ASP A 657 -1.12 -17.34 9.20
N LEU A 658 -1.22 -17.07 7.90
CA LEU A 658 -1.77 -18.01 6.92
C LEU A 658 -0.96 -19.31 6.87
N LYS A 659 0.37 -19.22 6.85
CA LYS A 659 1.30 -20.36 6.88
C LYS A 659 1.11 -21.19 8.15
N ALA A 660 0.99 -20.54 9.31
CA ALA A 660 0.74 -21.21 10.58
C ALA A 660 -0.61 -21.93 10.59
N VAL A 661 -1.68 -21.26 10.15
CA VAL A 661 -3.03 -21.85 10.07
C VAL A 661 -3.08 -23.01 9.07
N ALA A 662 -2.47 -22.86 7.90
CA ALA A 662 -2.39 -23.91 6.89
C ALA A 662 -1.69 -25.15 7.45
N SER A 663 -0.57 -24.96 8.15
CA SER A 663 0.18 -26.07 8.76
C SER A 663 -0.59 -26.73 9.90
N GLU A 664 -1.31 -25.94 10.71
CA GLU A 664 -2.19 -26.44 11.78
C GLU A 664 -3.33 -27.31 11.23
N VAL A 665 -4.02 -26.87 10.18
CA VAL A 665 -5.16 -27.58 9.58
C VAL A 665 -4.69 -28.85 8.86
N LEU A 666 -3.58 -28.78 8.12
CA LEU A 666 -3.07 -29.91 7.34
C LEU A 666 -2.27 -30.92 8.17
N LYS A 667 -1.84 -30.55 9.39
CA LYS A 667 -0.93 -31.33 10.25
C LYS A 667 0.42 -31.65 9.57
N VAL A 668 0.85 -30.78 8.67
CA VAL A 668 2.16 -30.83 7.98
C VAL A 668 2.70 -29.43 7.85
N ASP A 669 4.03 -29.27 7.86
CA ASP A 669 4.65 -27.98 7.62
C ASP A 669 4.50 -27.56 6.15
N LEU A 670 3.78 -26.46 5.93
CA LEU A 670 3.56 -25.87 4.61
C LEU A 670 4.42 -24.62 4.37
N GLY A 671 5.40 -24.35 5.23
CA GLY A 671 6.28 -23.18 5.12
C GLY A 671 6.97 -23.07 3.77
N TRP A 672 7.50 -24.19 3.27
CA TRP A 672 8.14 -24.27 1.96
C TRP A 672 7.28 -23.72 0.82
N PHE A 673 5.95 -23.85 0.88
CA PHE A 673 5.07 -23.38 -0.18
C PHE A 673 5.05 -21.85 -0.23
N PHE A 674 4.91 -21.19 0.91
CA PHE A 674 4.89 -19.73 0.97
C PHE A 674 6.29 -19.15 0.77
N ASP A 675 7.31 -19.79 1.33
CA ASP A 675 8.70 -19.37 1.13
C ASP A 675 9.05 -19.34 -0.37
N GLU A 676 8.56 -20.30 -1.16
CA GLU A 676 8.78 -20.35 -2.62
C GLU A 676 7.78 -19.48 -3.41
N TRP A 677 6.47 -19.70 -3.27
CA TRP A 677 5.49 -19.11 -4.20
C TRP A 677 5.05 -17.68 -3.85
N TYR A 678 5.24 -17.28 -2.59
CA TYR A 678 5.08 -15.89 -2.16
C TYR A 678 6.43 -15.17 -2.04
N GLY A 679 7.46 -15.87 -1.55
CA GLY A 679 8.78 -15.32 -1.23
C GLY A 679 9.76 -15.21 -2.40
N GLU A 680 9.63 -16.01 -3.47
CA GLU A 680 10.54 -16.00 -4.62
C GLU A 680 9.90 -15.43 -5.91
N GLY A 681 10.74 -14.90 -6.80
CA GLY A 681 10.37 -14.44 -8.14
C GLY A 681 10.31 -15.57 -9.18
N GLY A 682 9.66 -15.28 -10.31
CA GLY A 682 9.83 -16.09 -11.52
C GLY A 682 8.83 -17.23 -11.70
N ILE A 683 9.01 -17.95 -12.81
CA ILE A 683 8.20 -19.10 -13.21
C ILE A 683 9.14 -20.26 -13.57
N PRO A 684 9.12 -21.39 -12.83
CA PRO A 684 10.06 -22.47 -13.08
C PRO A 684 9.75 -23.20 -14.38
N THR A 685 10.78 -23.49 -15.17
CA THR A 685 10.68 -24.41 -16.31
C THR A 685 11.06 -25.83 -15.89
N ILE A 686 10.25 -26.82 -16.22
CA ILE A 686 10.49 -28.25 -15.97
C ILE A 686 10.55 -28.99 -17.30
N HIS A 687 11.68 -29.62 -17.59
CA HIS A 687 11.81 -30.54 -18.70
C HIS A 687 11.27 -31.91 -18.28
N VAL A 688 10.35 -32.47 -19.07
CA VAL A 688 9.62 -33.69 -18.73
C VAL A 688 9.92 -34.78 -19.74
N GLU A 689 10.69 -35.77 -19.32
CA GLU A 689 10.84 -37.03 -20.04
C GLU A 689 9.96 -38.09 -19.39
N GLN A 690 9.06 -38.71 -20.15
CA GLN A 690 8.15 -39.73 -19.62
C GLN A 690 7.93 -40.87 -20.59
N LYS A 691 7.73 -42.08 -20.06
CA LYS A 691 7.40 -43.28 -20.83
C LYS A 691 6.54 -44.26 -20.05
N VAL A 692 5.81 -45.08 -20.79
CA VAL A 692 5.05 -46.22 -20.26
C VAL A 692 5.52 -47.49 -20.95
N GLU A 693 6.02 -48.44 -20.18
CA GLU A 693 6.60 -49.69 -20.66
C GLU A 693 5.92 -50.91 -20.01
N PRO A 694 5.97 -52.11 -20.62
CA PRO A 694 5.52 -53.33 -19.95
C PRO A 694 6.31 -53.60 -18.66
N GLY A 695 5.60 -53.98 -17.60
CA GLY A 695 6.15 -54.35 -16.29
C GLY A 695 6.23 -55.86 -16.08
N ALA A 696 6.85 -56.28 -14.97
CA ALA A 696 6.83 -57.68 -14.57
C ALA A 696 5.40 -58.14 -14.21
N GLY A 697 5.06 -59.40 -14.47
CA GLY A 697 3.77 -59.99 -14.07
C GLY A 697 2.54 -59.52 -14.88
N GLY A 698 2.73 -58.95 -16.07
CA GLY A 698 1.63 -58.56 -16.98
C GLY A 698 1.05 -57.15 -16.72
N GLY A 699 1.65 -56.37 -15.83
CA GLY A 699 1.32 -54.95 -15.62
C GLY A 699 2.12 -54.00 -16.53
N PHE A 700 2.04 -52.70 -16.24
CA PHE A 700 2.78 -51.63 -16.93
C PHE A 700 3.54 -50.77 -15.91
N VAL A 701 4.56 -50.07 -16.37
CA VAL A 701 5.37 -49.15 -15.56
C VAL A 701 5.34 -47.79 -16.23
N PHE A 702 4.88 -46.79 -15.48
CA PHE A 702 5.02 -45.39 -15.85
C PHE A 702 6.24 -44.81 -15.14
N SER A 703 7.21 -44.33 -15.90
CA SER A 703 8.45 -43.77 -15.36
C SER A 703 8.88 -42.56 -16.15
N GLY A 704 9.65 -41.68 -15.51
CA GLY A 704 10.15 -40.49 -16.16
C GLY A 704 11.23 -39.79 -15.36
N ARG A 705 11.73 -38.72 -15.96
CA ARG A 705 12.73 -37.81 -15.42
C ARG A 705 12.19 -36.39 -15.55
N LEU A 706 12.24 -35.65 -14.45
CA LEU A 706 11.93 -34.23 -14.36
C LEU A 706 13.23 -33.47 -14.11
N GLU A 707 13.50 -32.44 -14.89
CA GLU A 707 14.72 -31.64 -14.78
C GLU A 707 14.42 -30.14 -14.77
N GLN A 708 15.03 -29.42 -13.81
CA GLN A 708 14.96 -27.97 -13.70
C GLN A 708 16.32 -27.37 -14.13
N PRO A 709 16.42 -26.79 -15.33
CA PRO A 709 17.71 -26.40 -15.92
C PRO A 709 18.36 -25.16 -15.28
N GLU A 710 17.57 -24.27 -14.68
CA GLU A 710 18.04 -22.97 -14.15
C GLU A 710 18.47 -23.03 -12.67
N GLY A 711 18.43 -24.21 -12.04
CA GLY A 711 18.66 -24.37 -10.59
C GLY A 711 17.46 -23.93 -9.73
N PRO A 712 17.44 -24.26 -8.42
CA PRO A 712 16.20 -24.28 -7.67
C PRO A 712 15.95 -22.97 -6.91
N ALA A 713 15.50 -21.93 -7.61
CA ALA A 713 14.71 -20.88 -6.93
C ALA A 713 13.46 -21.51 -6.31
N PHE A 714 12.83 -22.43 -7.04
CA PHE A 714 11.75 -23.30 -6.57
C PHE A 714 12.30 -24.68 -6.27
N LYS A 715 12.34 -25.07 -4.99
CA LYS A 715 12.94 -26.32 -4.53
C LYS A 715 11.93 -27.44 -4.41
N ARG A 716 10.62 -27.16 -4.41
CA ARG A 716 9.58 -28.18 -4.33
C ARG A 716 8.40 -27.82 -5.23
N ILE A 717 8.36 -28.43 -6.40
CA ILE A 717 7.26 -28.23 -7.36
C ILE A 717 6.44 -29.51 -7.46
N PHE A 718 5.12 -29.44 -7.22
CA PHE A 718 4.23 -30.59 -7.42
C PHE A 718 3.87 -30.70 -8.91
N VAL A 719 4.21 -31.82 -9.55
CA VAL A 719 3.96 -32.06 -10.98
C VAL A 719 2.89 -33.14 -11.12
N PRO A 720 1.64 -32.78 -11.46
CA PRO A 720 0.59 -33.76 -11.70
C PRO A 720 0.70 -34.37 -13.10
N PHE A 721 0.45 -35.66 -13.20
CA PHE A 721 0.30 -36.42 -14.45
C PHE A 721 -1.08 -37.04 -14.46
N VAL A 722 -1.84 -36.81 -15.54
CA VAL A 722 -3.15 -37.42 -15.75
C VAL A 722 -3.02 -38.55 -16.76
N LEU A 723 -3.41 -39.75 -16.32
CA LEU A 723 -3.40 -40.98 -17.08
C LEU A 723 -4.84 -41.28 -17.52
N ASP A 724 -5.08 -41.24 -18.83
CA ASP A 724 -6.36 -41.61 -19.44
C ASP A 724 -6.34 -43.09 -19.85
N TYR A 725 -7.20 -43.92 -19.27
CA TYR A 725 -7.26 -45.36 -19.55
C TYR A 725 -8.30 -45.73 -20.62
N PRO A 726 -8.15 -46.91 -21.26
CA PRO A 726 -9.24 -47.55 -21.99
C PRO A 726 -10.48 -47.68 -21.09
N GLY A 727 -11.66 -47.34 -21.60
CA GLY A 727 -12.92 -47.35 -20.82
C GLY A 727 -13.29 -46.02 -20.16
N GLY A 728 -12.45 -44.98 -20.27
CA GLY A 728 -12.79 -43.62 -19.83
C GLY A 728 -12.38 -43.28 -18.40
N THR A 729 -11.81 -44.23 -17.65
CA THR A 729 -11.24 -43.99 -16.32
C THR A 729 -10.04 -43.05 -16.41
N ARG A 730 -9.96 -42.10 -15.48
CA ARG A 730 -8.81 -41.19 -15.31
C ARG A 730 -8.15 -41.41 -13.95
N GLU A 731 -6.83 -41.41 -13.93
CA GLU A 731 -6.03 -41.46 -12.70
C GLU A 731 -5.04 -40.29 -12.69
N ALA A 732 -4.81 -39.71 -11.51
CA ALA A 732 -3.78 -38.69 -11.31
C ALA A 732 -2.60 -39.26 -10.51
N LYS A 733 -1.37 -39.02 -10.99
CA LYS A 733 -0.12 -39.29 -10.26
C LYS A 733 0.59 -37.97 -10.02
N VAL A 734 1.05 -37.72 -8.80
CA VAL A 734 1.77 -36.47 -8.46
C VAL A 734 3.22 -36.80 -8.13
N VAL A 735 4.15 -36.11 -8.79
CA VAL A 735 5.59 -36.20 -8.52
C VAL A 735 6.06 -34.86 -7.96
N PHE A 736 6.74 -34.87 -6.81
CA PHE A 736 7.40 -33.66 -6.31
C PHE A 736 8.80 -33.55 -6.92
N GLN A 737 9.03 -32.51 -7.72
CA GLN A 737 10.34 -32.07 -8.16
C GLN A 737 11.03 -31.40 -6.97
N ASP A 738 11.80 -32.18 -6.21
CA ASP A 738 12.51 -31.76 -4.99
C ASP A 738 14.04 -31.76 -5.13
N LYS A 739 14.53 -31.99 -6.35
CA LYS A 739 15.95 -32.07 -6.74
C LYS A 739 16.09 -31.48 -8.15
N PRO A 740 17.29 -31.00 -8.54
CA PRO A 740 17.52 -30.51 -9.92
C PRO A 740 17.12 -31.53 -10.98
N VAL A 741 17.34 -32.82 -10.70
CA VAL A 741 16.89 -33.95 -11.50
C VAL A 741 16.15 -34.94 -10.59
N LYS A 742 14.89 -35.25 -10.92
CA LYS A 742 14.05 -36.22 -10.21
C LYS A 742 13.63 -37.32 -11.17
N GLU A 743 14.01 -38.54 -10.86
CA GLU A 743 13.44 -39.72 -11.51
C GLU A 743 12.24 -40.23 -10.71
N PHE A 744 11.23 -40.74 -11.41
CA PHE A 744 10.06 -41.35 -10.79
C PHE A 744 9.65 -42.64 -11.50
N ARG A 745 8.95 -43.51 -10.76
CA ARG A 745 8.44 -44.79 -11.26
C ARG A 745 7.16 -45.17 -10.51
N TYR A 746 6.14 -45.56 -11.27
CA TYR A 746 4.84 -46.04 -10.79
C TYR A 746 4.47 -47.33 -11.49
N GLU A 747 4.01 -48.32 -10.73
CA GLU A 747 3.42 -49.54 -11.28
C GLU A 747 1.93 -49.31 -11.59
N LEU A 748 1.51 -49.76 -12.77
CA LEU A 748 0.15 -49.60 -13.29
C LEU A 748 -0.42 -50.98 -13.63
N ARG A 749 -1.71 -51.16 -13.36
CA ARG A 749 -2.43 -52.41 -13.65
C ARG A 749 -2.79 -52.57 -15.13
N GLU A 750 -2.92 -51.45 -15.83
CA GLU A 750 -3.31 -51.37 -17.24
C GLU A 750 -2.44 -50.32 -17.94
N LYS A 751 -2.38 -50.36 -19.28
CA LYS A 751 -1.69 -49.34 -20.08
C LYS A 751 -2.61 -48.14 -20.29
N PRO A 752 -2.24 -46.93 -19.84
CA PRO A 752 -2.96 -45.72 -20.24
C PRO A 752 -2.86 -45.49 -21.75
N ARG A 753 -3.92 -44.93 -22.34
CA ARG A 753 -3.94 -44.44 -23.73
C ARG A 753 -3.11 -43.18 -23.89
N LYS A 754 -3.15 -42.30 -22.89
CA LYS A 754 -2.45 -41.02 -22.88
C LYS A 754 -1.98 -40.71 -21.46
N VAL A 755 -0.78 -40.16 -21.35
CA VAL A 755 -0.29 -39.53 -20.12
C VAL A 755 -0.01 -38.07 -20.44
N THR A 756 -0.70 -37.16 -19.76
CA THR A 756 -0.53 -35.71 -19.97
C THR A 756 0.00 -35.10 -18.68
N VAL A 757 1.11 -34.37 -18.76
CA VAL A 757 1.57 -33.55 -17.65
C VAL A 757 0.63 -32.35 -17.49
N ASP A 758 0.13 -32.17 -16.29
CA ASP A 758 -0.70 -31.06 -15.83
C ASP A 758 -1.70 -30.49 -16.86
N PRO A 759 -2.62 -31.31 -17.40
CA PRO A 759 -3.53 -30.88 -18.47
C PRO A 759 -4.53 -29.79 -18.05
N SER A 760 -4.65 -29.51 -16.75
CA SER A 760 -5.47 -28.42 -16.22
C SER A 760 -4.63 -27.23 -15.78
N GLU A 761 -3.32 -27.26 -16.04
CA GLU A 761 -2.37 -26.19 -15.73
C GLU A 761 -2.39 -25.77 -14.26
N ASN A 762 -2.62 -26.71 -13.35
CA ASN A 762 -2.77 -26.42 -11.93
C ASN A 762 -1.51 -25.87 -11.27
N ASN A 763 -0.36 -26.02 -11.92
CA ASN A 763 0.93 -25.49 -11.48
C ASN A 763 1.37 -24.31 -12.36
N LEU A 764 1.96 -23.28 -11.73
CA LEU A 764 2.52 -22.14 -12.45
C LEU A 764 3.69 -22.53 -13.36
N ALA A 765 4.39 -23.64 -13.06
CA ALA A 765 5.50 -24.15 -13.84
C ALA A 765 5.18 -24.32 -15.33
N VAL A 766 6.20 -24.10 -16.17
CA VAL A 766 6.14 -24.35 -17.61
C VAL A 766 6.81 -25.69 -17.91
N TYR A 767 6.10 -26.57 -18.61
CA TYR A 767 6.62 -27.89 -18.98
C TYR A 767 7.18 -27.90 -20.40
N ARG A 768 8.36 -28.51 -20.59
CA ARG A 768 9.03 -28.66 -21.89
C ARG A 768 9.32 -30.12 -22.24
#